data_AF-A0A2V8Z8L7-F1
#
_entry.id   AF-A0A2V8Z8L7-F1
#
_cell.length_a   1.000
_cell.length_b   1.000
_cell.length_c   1.000
_cell.angle_alpha   90.00
_cell.angle_beta   90.00
_cell.angle_gamma   90.00
#
_symmetry.space_group_name_H-M   'P 1'
#
loop_
_entity.id
_entity.type
_entity.pdbx_description
1 polymer ?
#
loop_
_entity_poly.entity_id
_entity_poly.type
_entity_poly.pdbx_seq_one_letter_code
_entity_poly.pdbx_strand_id
1 'polypeptide(L)'
;MVKKQAMKSLPKNEGDILNRLSAGLSEQEIRRVLAGALNSLDHAGVHRLLKRVGHETATALRRVLHADSSKRPPVPGKAKVKEEWEKAWDDWNSLIAEASHEEGQYVIQEHHWEEPYFDPGSVTLALEPIAARMKKVLPRVFEENMDPDFSFAEAVRNSMEEIESGLPDWMDPFVNEGFVLGPEATACLIDWEWRSARRRSMTAFQFVDQLCRLEASTQGLGLDEKALARFVGGLNAEAKKDILKGIQAKRDQEPWKQALDQTHSSWFQIYKRLCRGQDRPAYLEDCRARIGQDWTLALPVAKDLERRKKHAEVLPVCAAALRSFLGVPEGEKWDLREELLVESAGYRLNGRLDARLGDLLEIWGRSSRALGEEEIATAARLQSELLENWKNWDKAIAAFRRIPQPRFVPVRERLFAQWREFVAERSVAGAGEDAPQKSHWVQALADAAWEGHSRRDSFCAWLRQWLNTIERDSGALRSSEGALACLSLDLEGGTWLSRASPKLARLLAYNRTNDPTLRASRRKWLKRLGVSVLVPELLVFWRRNVQRLVPDPAASRGDYESCADWVQALRELNPTSLKQLLREWSVSHHRRRNLWRALEAKGLSKRAFSLADGTEITRNIGDATSRVLYGRGVHP
;
A
#
# COMPACT_ATOMS: atom_id res chain seq x y z
N MET A 1 -10.53 85.98 5.94
CA MET A 1 -11.60 85.40 6.78
C MET A 1 -11.78 83.93 6.40
N VAL A 2 -11.08 83.03 7.10
CA VAL A 2 -11.29 81.58 6.93
C VAL A 2 -12.38 81.18 7.92
N LYS A 3 -13.54 80.79 7.40
CA LYS A 3 -14.68 80.30 8.19
C LYS A 3 -14.24 79.03 8.94
N LYS A 4 -14.08 79.13 10.26
CA LYS A 4 -14.04 77.99 11.18
C LYS A 4 -15.34 77.20 11.01
N GLN A 5 -15.28 76.07 10.31
CA GLN A 5 -16.33 75.07 10.36
C GLN A 5 -16.36 74.52 11.79
N ALA A 6 -17.41 74.86 12.53
CA ALA A 6 -17.70 74.24 13.82
C ALA A 6 -17.94 72.74 13.60
N MET A 7 -17.08 71.89 14.16
CA MET A 7 -17.34 70.47 14.28
C MET A 7 -18.66 70.30 15.06
N LYS A 8 -19.70 69.83 14.36
CA LYS A 8 -20.96 69.40 14.97
C LYS A 8 -20.65 68.40 16.09
N SER A 9 -21.39 68.54 17.20
CA SER A 9 -21.24 67.76 18.43
C SER A 9 -20.94 66.29 18.15
N LEU A 10 -19.87 65.78 18.77
CA LEU A 10 -19.51 64.35 18.70
C LEU A 10 -20.72 63.50 19.13
N PRO A 11 -21.07 62.44 18.37
CA PRO A 11 -22.13 61.51 18.76
C PRO A 11 -21.81 60.92 20.14
N LYS A 12 -22.80 60.85 21.03
CA LYS A 12 -22.62 60.32 22.40
C LYS A 12 -22.72 58.79 22.48
N ASN A 13 -23.01 58.12 21.37
CA ASN A 13 -23.21 56.69 21.31
C ASN A 13 -22.08 56.02 20.51
N GLU A 14 -21.35 55.11 21.15
CA GLU A 14 -20.24 54.36 20.58
C GLU A 14 -20.64 53.59 19.31
N GLY A 15 -21.84 53.01 19.31
CA GLY A 15 -22.39 52.29 18.15
C GLY A 15 -22.61 53.17 16.92
N ASP A 16 -23.06 54.42 17.11
CA ASP A 16 -23.29 55.34 15.99
C ASP A 16 -21.98 55.84 15.38
N ILE A 17 -20.93 55.98 16.19
CA ILE A 17 -19.59 56.32 15.71
C ILE A 17 -19.02 55.16 14.89
N LEU A 18 -19.12 53.94 15.41
CA LEU A 18 -18.65 52.73 14.72
C LEU A 18 -19.37 52.53 13.39
N ASN A 19 -20.70 52.67 13.35
CA ASN A 19 -21.48 52.53 12.12
C ASN A 19 -21.09 53.56 11.05
N ARG A 20 -20.80 54.80 11.45
CA ARG A 20 -20.35 55.84 10.51
C ARG A 20 -18.92 55.63 10.03
N LEU A 21 -18.04 55.13 10.89
CA LEU A 21 -16.68 54.76 10.51
C LEU A 21 -16.70 53.61 9.51
N SER A 22 -17.45 52.54 9.79
CA SER A 22 -17.59 51.38 8.89
C SER A 22 -18.26 51.71 7.56
N ALA A 23 -19.18 52.69 7.52
CA ALA A 23 -19.82 53.13 6.27
C ALA A 23 -18.93 54.04 5.40
N GLY A 24 -17.95 54.73 6.01
CA GLY A 24 -17.13 55.75 5.33
C GLY A 24 -15.66 55.37 5.10
N LEU A 25 -15.16 54.34 5.78
CA LEU A 25 -13.76 53.91 5.73
C LEU A 25 -13.67 52.40 5.56
N SER A 26 -12.65 51.95 4.83
CA SER A 26 -12.30 50.53 4.75
C SER A 26 -11.79 50.00 6.10
N GLU A 27 -11.87 48.70 6.31
CA GLU A 27 -11.38 48.06 7.53
C GLU A 27 -9.89 48.36 7.80
N GLN A 28 -9.08 48.46 6.73
CA GLN A 28 -7.66 48.79 6.84
C GLN A 28 -7.44 50.26 7.28
N GLU A 29 -8.28 51.18 6.82
CA GLU A 29 -8.24 52.59 7.23
C GLU A 29 -8.69 52.76 8.68
N ILE A 30 -9.74 52.05 9.10
CA ILE A 30 -10.20 52.03 10.49
C ILE A 30 -9.08 51.50 11.41
N ARG A 31 -8.43 50.39 11.04
CA ARG A 31 -7.28 49.84 11.79
C ARG A 31 -6.12 50.84 11.87
N ARG A 32 -5.82 51.58 10.80
CA ARG A 32 -4.78 52.63 10.79
C ARG A 32 -5.14 53.81 11.69
N VAL A 33 -6.39 54.26 11.69
CA VAL A 33 -6.88 55.32 12.58
C VAL A 33 -6.78 54.89 14.04
N LEU A 34 -7.18 53.66 14.35
CA LEU A 34 -7.07 53.10 15.71
C LEU A 34 -5.61 52.96 16.16
N ALA A 35 -4.73 52.45 15.30
CA ALA A 35 -3.30 52.35 15.60
C ALA A 35 -2.65 53.73 15.79
N GLY A 36 -2.96 54.70 14.92
CA GLY A 36 -2.49 56.09 15.04
C GLY A 36 -3.00 56.77 16.31
N ALA A 37 -4.28 56.57 16.65
CA ALA A 37 -4.87 57.08 17.88
C ALA A 37 -4.18 56.48 19.12
N LEU A 38 -4.00 55.16 19.17
CA LEU A 38 -3.32 54.47 20.28
C LEU A 38 -1.86 54.94 20.43
N ASN A 39 -1.12 55.13 19.34
CA ASN A 39 0.26 55.63 19.36
C ASN A 39 0.37 57.09 19.81
N SER A 40 -0.72 57.86 19.69
CA SER A 40 -0.77 59.27 20.11
C SER A 40 -1.16 59.47 21.59
N LEU A 41 -1.56 58.40 22.29
CA LEU A 41 -1.96 58.48 23.70
C LEU A 41 -0.74 58.46 24.62
N ASP A 42 -0.74 59.37 25.60
CA ASP A 42 0.19 59.33 26.73
C ASP A 42 -0.23 58.24 27.75
N HIS A 43 0.63 57.93 28.72
CA HIS A 43 0.34 56.92 29.75
C HIS A 43 -0.99 57.18 30.49
N ALA A 44 -1.33 58.45 30.73
CA ALA A 44 -2.61 58.84 31.33
C ALA A 44 -3.80 58.57 30.39
N GLY A 45 -3.64 58.83 29.09
CA GLY A 45 -4.61 58.54 28.03
C GLY A 45 -4.89 57.06 27.87
N VAL A 46 -3.84 56.23 27.85
CA VAL A 46 -3.97 54.76 27.85
C VAL A 46 -4.71 54.29 29.08
N HIS A 47 -4.38 54.78 30.28
CA HIS A 47 -5.08 54.40 31.51
C HIS A 47 -6.57 54.81 31.51
N ARG A 48 -6.91 55.98 30.95
CA ARG A 48 -8.32 56.41 30.77
C ARG A 48 -9.07 55.51 29.79
N LEU A 49 -8.44 55.12 28.67
CA LEU A 49 -9.02 54.21 27.69
C LEU A 49 -9.31 52.84 28.32
N LEU A 50 -8.33 52.30 29.05
CA LEU A 50 -8.44 51.01 29.74
C LEU A 50 -9.53 50.98 30.82
N LYS A 51 -9.90 52.12 31.40
CA LYS A 51 -11.05 52.20 32.32
C LYS A 51 -12.40 52.19 31.61
N ARG A 52 -12.44 52.54 30.32
CA ARG A 52 -13.68 52.69 29.54
C ARG A 52 -14.07 51.46 28.73
N VAL A 53 -13.10 50.69 28.23
CA VAL A 53 -13.34 49.55 27.32
C VAL A 53 -13.78 48.25 28.02
N GLY A 54 -14.04 48.29 29.33
CA GLY A 54 -14.34 47.12 30.15
C GLY A 54 -13.09 46.34 30.58
N HIS A 55 -13.18 45.61 31.71
CA HIS A 55 -12.03 44.98 32.36
C HIS A 55 -11.29 43.97 31.47
N GLU A 56 -12.02 43.16 30.70
CA GLU A 56 -11.43 42.12 29.84
C GLU A 56 -10.71 42.71 28.62
N THR A 57 -11.37 43.60 27.87
CA THR A 57 -10.79 44.31 26.73
C THR A 57 -9.60 45.16 27.16
N ALA A 58 -9.67 45.77 28.33
CA ALA A 58 -8.55 46.51 28.91
C ALA A 58 -7.35 45.59 29.22
N THR A 59 -7.61 44.39 29.73
CA THR A 59 -6.55 43.43 30.02
C THR A 59 -5.87 42.93 28.74
N ALA A 60 -6.65 42.64 27.69
CA ALA A 60 -6.12 42.27 26.38
C ALA A 60 -5.33 43.43 25.75
N LEU A 61 -5.88 44.64 25.77
CA LEU A 61 -5.25 45.83 25.21
C LEU A 61 -3.94 46.20 25.95
N ARG A 62 -3.89 46.07 27.28
CA ARG A 62 -2.63 46.22 28.05
C ARG A 62 -1.56 45.26 27.54
N ARG A 63 -1.90 43.99 27.30
CA ARG A 63 -0.93 42.99 26.83
C ARG A 63 -0.44 43.29 25.41
N VAL A 64 -1.32 43.77 24.52
CA VAL A 64 -0.95 44.17 23.16
C VAL A 64 -0.03 45.41 23.20
N LEU A 65 -0.33 46.40 24.03
CA LEU A 65 0.46 47.62 24.16
C LEU A 65 1.80 47.41 24.89
N HIS A 66 1.90 46.39 25.77
CA HIS A 66 3.13 46.02 26.49
C HIS A 66 3.92 44.89 25.82
N ALA A 67 3.49 44.39 24.66
CA ALA A 67 4.23 43.38 23.90
C ALA A 67 5.43 44.02 23.17
N ASP A 68 6.44 44.44 23.94
CA ASP A 68 7.71 44.93 23.39
C ASP A 68 8.46 43.77 22.72
N SER A 69 8.62 43.84 21.40
CA SER A 69 9.61 43.08 20.58
C SER A 69 9.72 41.55 20.74
N SER A 70 8.89 40.90 21.54
CA SER A 70 8.92 39.45 21.71
C SER A 70 8.23 38.79 20.51
N LYS A 71 8.89 37.81 19.88
CA LYS A 71 8.37 37.04 18.72
C LYS A 71 7.09 36.21 19.03
N ARG A 72 6.43 36.43 20.17
CA ARG A 72 5.24 35.69 20.59
C ARG A 72 3.98 36.53 20.35
N PRO A 73 2.98 36.01 19.63
CA PRO A 73 1.72 36.71 19.45
C PRO A 73 1.01 36.94 20.80
N PRO A 74 0.30 38.06 20.97
CA PRO A 74 -0.41 38.37 22.20
C PRO A 74 -1.50 37.34 22.49
N VAL A 75 -1.72 37.02 23.77
CA VAL A 75 -2.79 36.10 24.21
C VAL A 75 -4.16 36.73 23.88
N PRO A 76 -5.03 36.06 23.10
CA PRO A 76 -6.31 36.63 22.68
C PRO A 76 -7.23 36.96 23.87
N GLY A 77 -8.06 38.00 23.74
CA GLY A 77 -9.13 38.29 24.71
C GLY A 77 -10.25 37.23 24.65
N LYS A 78 -11.11 37.17 25.68
CA LYS A 78 -12.23 36.23 25.77
C LYS A 78 -13.13 36.25 24.54
N ALA A 79 -13.54 37.43 24.09
CA ALA A 79 -14.34 37.62 22.88
C ALA A 79 -13.67 37.04 21.62
N LYS A 80 -12.35 37.20 21.47
CA LYS A 80 -11.61 36.66 20.33
C LYS A 80 -11.47 35.13 20.39
N VAL A 81 -11.33 34.56 21.58
CA VAL A 81 -11.36 33.10 21.76
C VAL A 81 -12.72 32.54 21.38
N LYS A 82 -13.81 33.19 21.79
CA LYS A 82 -15.17 32.80 21.43
C LYS A 82 -15.43 32.91 19.93
N GLU A 83 -15.02 34.01 19.30
CA GLU A 83 -15.11 34.19 17.83
C GLU A 83 -14.36 33.09 17.06
N GLU A 84 -13.15 32.73 17.48
CA GLU A 84 -12.40 31.65 16.83
C GLU A 84 -13.01 30.25 17.06
N TRP A 85 -13.68 30.04 18.20
CA TRP A 85 -14.43 28.82 18.48
C TRP A 85 -15.67 28.69 17.60
N GLU A 86 -16.49 29.75 17.56
CA GLU A 86 -17.70 29.81 16.72
C GLU A 86 -17.33 29.65 15.24
N LYS A 87 -16.32 30.39 14.76
CA LYS A 87 -15.85 30.27 13.38
C LYS A 87 -15.37 28.86 13.04
N ALA A 88 -14.67 28.19 13.96
CA ALA A 88 -14.22 26.82 13.70
C ALA A 88 -15.39 25.85 13.57
N TRP A 89 -16.48 26.05 14.34
CA TRP A 89 -17.71 25.27 14.19
C TRP A 89 -18.49 25.61 12.92
N ASP A 90 -18.52 26.87 12.51
CA ASP A 90 -19.11 27.26 11.23
C ASP A 90 -18.39 26.57 10.07
N ASP A 91 -17.04 26.56 10.11
CA ASP A 91 -16.22 25.87 9.12
C ASP A 91 -16.45 24.34 9.16
N TRP A 92 -16.60 23.75 10.35
CA TRP A 92 -16.92 22.33 10.54
C TRP A 92 -18.27 21.99 9.92
N ASN A 93 -19.33 22.70 10.29
CA ASN A 93 -20.69 22.46 9.81
C ASN A 93 -20.81 22.68 8.30
N SER A 94 -20.10 23.68 7.76
CA SER A 94 -20.07 23.92 6.32
C SER A 94 -19.45 22.75 5.56
N LEU A 95 -18.39 22.14 6.10
CA LEU A 95 -17.75 20.97 5.52
C LEU A 95 -18.64 19.74 5.59
N ILE A 96 -19.31 19.50 6.73
CA ILE A 96 -20.27 18.40 6.89
C ILE A 96 -21.43 18.55 5.91
N ALA A 97 -21.98 19.76 5.76
CA ALA A 97 -23.03 20.04 4.78
C ALA A 97 -22.55 19.81 3.33
N GLU A 98 -21.29 20.10 3.02
CA GLU A 98 -20.72 19.78 1.71
C GLU A 98 -20.53 18.26 1.51
N ALA A 99 -20.15 17.54 2.57
CA ALA A 99 -20.01 16.08 2.56
C ALA A 99 -21.35 15.34 2.45
N SER A 100 -22.46 15.95 2.89
CA SER A 100 -23.80 15.37 2.76
C SER A 100 -24.43 15.61 1.38
N HIS A 101 -23.70 16.18 0.40
CA HIS A 101 -24.19 16.40 -0.95
C HIS A 101 -23.74 15.31 -1.95
N GLU A 102 -24.69 14.75 -2.69
CA GLU A 102 -24.50 13.73 -3.74
C GLU A 102 -23.55 14.15 -4.86
N GLU A 103 -23.49 15.44 -5.18
CA GLU A 103 -22.56 16.02 -6.18
C GLU A 103 -21.40 16.77 -5.50
N GLY A 104 -21.21 16.55 -4.20
CA GLY A 104 -20.18 17.20 -3.40
C GLY A 104 -18.76 16.73 -3.75
N GLN A 105 -17.75 17.49 -3.33
CA GLN A 105 -16.34 17.21 -3.64
C GLN A 105 -15.82 15.88 -3.06
N TYR A 106 -16.60 15.22 -2.20
CA TYR A 106 -16.26 13.97 -1.52
C TYR A 106 -16.90 12.74 -2.17
N VAL A 107 -17.71 12.94 -3.21
CA VAL A 107 -18.25 11.86 -4.05
C VAL A 107 -17.36 11.71 -5.28
N ILE A 108 -16.76 10.52 -5.43
CA ILE A 108 -15.78 10.22 -6.47
C ILE A 108 -16.40 9.32 -7.52
N GLN A 109 -16.19 9.68 -8.78
CA GLN A 109 -16.46 8.83 -9.94
C GLN A 109 -15.23 8.85 -10.85
N GLU A 110 -14.36 7.84 -10.76
CA GLU A 110 -13.13 7.79 -11.57
C GLU A 110 -13.44 7.60 -13.06
N HIS A 111 -14.49 6.83 -13.35
CA HIS A 111 -14.95 6.58 -14.71
C HIS A 111 -16.47 6.75 -14.85
N HIS A 112 -16.91 7.34 -15.96
CA HIS A 112 -18.33 7.59 -16.28
C HIS A 112 -19.23 6.33 -16.34
N TRP A 113 -18.65 5.13 -16.30
CA TRP A 113 -19.36 3.85 -16.31
C TRP A 113 -19.41 3.17 -14.94
N GLU A 114 -18.71 3.73 -13.94
CA GLU A 114 -18.71 3.25 -12.56
C GLU A 114 -19.76 4.01 -11.75
N GLU A 115 -20.33 3.36 -10.75
CA GLU A 115 -21.21 4.02 -9.78
C GLU A 115 -20.35 4.91 -8.86
N PRO A 116 -20.73 6.20 -8.65
CA PRO A 116 -19.97 7.09 -7.78
C PRO A 116 -19.93 6.57 -6.33
N TYR A 117 -18.82 6.74 -5.63
CA TYR A 117 -18.72 6.33 -4.23
C TYR A 117 -18.29 7.49 -3.34
N PHE A 118 -18.69 7.46 -2.07
CA PHE A 118 -18.28 8.45 -1.09
C PHE A 118 -16.90 8.12 -0.52
N ASP A 119 -16.00 9.10 -0.42
CA ASP A 119 -14.68 8.96 0.20
C ASP A 119 -14.68 9.55 1.63
N PRO A 120 -14.93 8.73 2.67
CA PRO A 120 -14.91 9.21 4.06
C PRO A 120 -13.51 9.65 4.50
N GLY A 121 -12.46 9.12 3.88
CA GLY A 121 -11.08 9.46 4.20
C GLY A 121 -10.75 10.92 3.89
N SER A 122 -11.24 11.43 2.75
CA SER A 122 -11.06 12.84 2.37
C SER A 122 -11.78 13.81 3.30
N VAL A 123 -12.98 13.46 3.77
CA VAL A 123 -13.72 14.25 4.77
C VAL A 123 -12.93 14.32 6.08
N THR A 124 -12.45 13.16 6.57
CA THR A 124 -11.60 13.10 7.75
C THR A 124 -10.36 13.99 7.62
N LEU A 125 -9.66 13.94 6.49
CA LEU A 125 -8.48 14.77 6.25
C LEU A 125 -8.80 16.27 6.26
N ALA A 126 -9.98 16.66 5.79
CA ALA A 126 -10.41 18.06 5.75
C ALA A 126 -10.91 18.58 7.12
N LEU A 127 -11.45 17.71 7.97
CA LEU A 127 -11.83 18.05 9.35
C LEU A 127 -10.62 18.28 10.27
N GLU A 128 -9.49 17.61 10.02
CA GLU A 128 -8.31 17.65 10.90
C GLU A 128 -7.70 19.07 11.11
N PRO A 129 -7.51 19.91 10.06
CA PRO A 129 -7.09 21.29 10.24
C PRO A 129 -8.05 22.15 11.08
N ILE A 130 -9.36 21.90 10.97
CA ILE A 130 -10.40 22.60 11.74
C ILE A 130 -10.31 22.16 13.21
N ALA A 131 -10.27 20.86 13.47
CA ALA A 131 -10.08 20.31 14.81
C ALA A 131 -8.78 20.81 15.46
N ALA A 132 -7.69 20.92 14.70
CA ALA A 132 -6.43 21.47 15.20
C ALA A 132 -6.54 22.95 15.63
N ARG A 133 -7.44 23.73 15.02
CA ARG A 133 -7.76 25.09 15.48
C ARG A 133 -8.60 25.05 16.75
N MET A 134 -9.66 24.24 16.79
CA MET A 134 -10.52 24.05 17.97
C MET A 134 -9.69 23.66 19.20
N LYS A 135 -8.81 22.66 19.06
CA LYS A 135 -7.93 22.18 20.14
C LYS A 135 -7.10 23.28 20.81
N LYS A 136 -6.68 24.31 20.07
CA LYS A 136 -5.86 25.41 20.62
C LYS A 136 -6.66 26.31 21.56
N VAL A 137 -7.95 26.50 21.28
CA VAL A 137 -8.84 27.40 22.03
C VAL A 137 -9.65 26.65 23.10
N LEU A 138 -9.89 25.35 22.90
CA LEU A 138 -10.74 24.48 23.72
C LEU A 138 -10.49 24.61 25.23
N PRO A 139 -9.24 24.56 25.76
CA PRO A 139 -9.02 24.66 27.21
C PRO A 139 -9.62 25.94 27.81
N ARG A 140 -9.45 27.07 27.11
CA ARG A 140 -9.97 28.37 27.57
C ARG A 140 -11.47 28.49 27.39
N VAL A 141 -12.02 28.01 26.28
CA VAL A 141 -13.48 27.97 26.04
C VAL A 141 -14.16 27.23 27.20
N PHE A 142 -13.61 26.09 27.60
CA PHE A 142 -14.15 25.27 28.68
C PHE A 142 -13.96 25.90 30.07
N GLU A 143 -12.75 26.37 30.39
CA GLU A 143 -12.41 26.95 31.69
C GLU A 143 -13.15 28.26 31.98
N GLU A 144 -13.32 29.11 30.96
CA GLU A 144 -14.04 30.38 31.06
C GLU A 144 -15.56 30.22 30.82
N ASN A 145 -16.04 28.98 30.68
CA ASN A 145 -17.44 28.58 30.50
C ASN A 145 -18.14 29.37 29.37
N MET A 146 -17.47 29.48 28.22
CA MET A 146 -17.94 30.30 27.10
C MET A 146 -19.09 29.66 26.32
N ASP A 147 -19.22 28.34 26.43
CA ASP A 147 -20.23 27.52 25.74
C ASP A 147 -20.70 26.38 26.69
N PRO A 148 -21.60 26.69 27.63
CA PRO A 148 -21.93 25.78 28.75
C PRO A 148 -22.79 24.57 28.35
N ASP A 149 -23.59 24.72 27.30
CA ASP A 149 -24.56 23.71 26.86
C ASP A 149 -23.98 22.80 25.76
N PHE A 150 -22.75 23.07 25.31
CA PHE A 150 -22.12 22.35 24.22
C PHE A 150 -21.68 20.94 24.60
N SER A 151 -21.98 19.99 23.71
CA SER A 151 -21.61 18.58 23.78
C SER A 151 -20.91 18.20 22.48
N PHE A 152 -19.62 17.89 22.56
CA PHE A 152 -18.84 17.51 21.39
C PHE A 152 -19.31 16.16 20.86
N ALA A 153 -19.68 15.24 21.76
CA ALA A 153 -20.23 13.94 21.38
C ALA A 153 -21.55 14.05 20.61
N GLU A 154 -22.40 15.00 20.98
CA GLU A 154 -23.66 15.25 20.26
C GLU A 154 -23.42 15.95 18.92
N ALA A 155 -22.52 16.94 18.87
CA ALA A 155 -22.14 17.58 17.62
C ALA A 155 -21.57 16.59 16.59
N VAL A 156 -20.73 15.65 17.03
CA VAL A 156 -20.21 14.57 16.18
C VAL A 156 -21.35 13.67 15.71
N ARG A 157 -22.26 13.25 16.60
CA ARG A 157 -23.39 12.39 16.22
C ARG A 157 -24.27 13.07 15.17
N ASN A 158 -24.63 14.34 15.39
CA ASN A 158 -25.42 15.12 14.45
C ASN A 158 -24.70 15.26 13.10
N SER A 159 -23.37 15.42 13.12
CA SER A 159 -22.58 15.48 11.87
C SER A 159 -22.65 14.17 11.08
N MET A 160 -22.64 13.02 11.77
CA MET A 160 -22.73 11.72 11.12
C MET A 160 -24.15 11.47 10.59
N GLU A 161 -25.17 11.79 11.38
CA GLU A 161 -26.59 11.72 10.96
C GLU A 161 -26.86 12.61 9.74
N GLU A 162 -26.24 13.78 9.66
CA GLU A 162 -26.36 14.69 8.51
C GLU A 162 -25.73 14.10 7.23
N ILE A 163 -24.56 13.47 7.34
CA ILE A 163 -23.92 12.78 6.19
C ILE A 163 -24.77 11.58 5.76
N GLU A 164 -25.20 10.75 6.71
CA GLU A 164 -26.01 9.55 6.45
C GLU A 164 -27.33 9.91 5.78
N SER A 165 -28.03 10.95 6.26
CA SER A 165 -29.32 11.37 5.72
C SER A 165 -29.24 12.15 4.40
N GLY A 166 -28.08 12.75 4.10
CA GLY A 166 -27.87 13.50 2.86
C GLY A 166 -27.44 12.65 1.67
N LEU A 167 -26.89 11.46 1.91
CA LEU A 167 -26.42 10.54 0.88
C LEU A 167 -27.43 9.42 0.59
N PRO A 168 -27.52 8.92 -0.66
CA PRO A 168 -28.31 7.75 -0.99
C PRO A 168 -27.84 6.49 -0.25
N ASP A 169 -28.78 5.59 0.07
CA ASP A 169 -28.51 4.32 0.78
C ASP A 169 -27.35 3.49 0.19
N TRP A 170 -27.15 3.55 -1.12
CA TRP A 170 -26.12 2.79 -1.81
C TRP A 170 -24.72 3.43 -1.72
N MET A 171 -24.65 4.72 -1.36
CA MET A 171 -23.41 5.47 -1.05
C MET A 171 -23.14 5.53 0.46
N ASP A 172 -23.95 4.89 1.30
CA ASP A 172 -23.84 4.96 2.75
C ASP A 172 -22.43 4.51 3.21
N PRO A 173 -21.60 5.44 3.73
CA PRO A 173 -20.24 5.12 4.13
C PRO A 173 -20.18 4.28 5.41
N PHE A 174 -21.24 4.29 6.21
CA PHE A 174 -21.30 3.66 7.52
C PHE A 174 -21.57 2.15 7.44
N VAL A 175 -22.13 1.67 6.34
CA VAL A 175 -22.35 0.25 6.06
C VAL A 175 -21.17 -0.40 5.34
N ASN A 176 -20.49 0.34 4.46
CA ASN A 176 -19.49 -0.23 3.55
C ASN A 176 -18.03 -0.08 4.00
N GLU A 177 -17.61 1.13 4.40
CA GLU A 177 -16.20 1.44 4.67
C GLU A 177 -15.92 1.89 6.11
N GLY A 178 -16.94 2.41 6.80
CA GLY A 178 -16.83 3.07 8.10
C GLY A 178 -16.26 4.50 7.98
N PHE A 179 -16.63 5.36 8.93
CA PHE A 179 -16.16 6.73 9.04
C PHE A 179 -15.29 6.89 10.27
N VAL A 180 -13.97 7.06 10.08
CA VAL A 180 -13.03 7.19 11.20
C VAL A 180 -12.66 8.65 11.42
N LEU A 181 -12.93 9.20 12.61
CA LEU A 181 -12.46 10.52 13.00
C LEU A 181 -10.93 10.53 13.10
N GLY A 182 -10.32 11.59 12.57
CA GLY A 182 -8.88 11.78 12.64
C GLY A 182 -8.36 12.04 14.07
N PRO A 183 -7.03 12.04 14.25
CA PRO A 183 -6.40 12.17 15.57
C PRO A 183 -6.68 13.49 16.28
N GLU A 184 -6.78 14.61 15.56
CA GLU A 184 -7.07 15.92 16.15
C GLU A 184 -8.55 16.07 16.52
N ALA A 185 -9.46 15.62 15.65
CA ALA A 185 -10.90 15.59 15.92
C ALA A 185 -11.21 14.69 17.13
N THR A 186 -10.67 13.46 17.13
CA THR A 186 -10.80 12.53 18.25
C THR A 186 -10.22 13.13 19.54
N ALA A 187 -9.09 13.84 19.47
CA ALA A 187 -8.52 14.49 20.65
C ALA A 187 -9.38 15.64 21.20
N CYS A 188 -10.05 16.42 20.34
CA CYS A 188 -10.97 17.47 20.78
C CYS A 188 -12.19 16.88 21.49
N LEU A 189 -12.80 15.86 20.89
CA LEU A 189 -13.89 15.09 21.50
C LEU A 189 -13.50 14.59 22.89
N ILE A 190 -12.35 13.90 22.99
CA ILE A 190 -11.88 13.36 24.26
C ILE A 190 -11.60 14.46 25.29
N ASP A 191 -10.92 15.55 24.92
CA ASP A 191 -10.57 16.62 25.88
C ASP A 191 -11.83 17.33 26.41
N TRP A 192 -12.78 17.68 25.54
CA TRP A 192 -14.03 18.31 25.96
C TRP A 192 -14.84 17.40 26.88
N GLU A 193 -15.15 16.18 26.40
CA GLU A 193 -16.01 15.26 27.13
C GLU A 193 -15.37 14.77 28.43
N TRP A 194 -14.04 14.60 28.46
CA TRP A 194 -13.34 14.23 29.69
C TRP A 194 -13.40 15.35 30.73
N ARG A 195 -13.23 16.62 30.34
CA ARG A 195 -13.36 17.74 31.26
C ARG A 195 -14.79 17.86 31.81
N SER A 196 -15.79 17.66 30.96
CA SER A 196 -17.21 17.59 31.35
C SER A 196 -17.47 16.44 32.33
N ALA A 197 -16.97 15.25 32.04
CA ALA A 197 -17.09 14.07 32.89
C ALA A 197 -16.45 14.29 34.27
N ARG A 198 -15.30 14.96 34.34
CA ARG A 198 -14.65 15.32 35.60
C ARG A 198 -15.46 16.30 36.44
N ARG A 199 -16.14 17.28 35.83
CA ARG A 199 -17.08 18.16 36.56
C ARG A 199 -18.26 17.38 37.16
N ARG A 200 -18.69 16.31 36.48
CA ARG A 200 -19.75 15.39 36.93
C ARG A 200 -19.24 14.28 37.88
N SER A 201 -17.97 14.32 38.28
CA SER A 201 -17.33 13.31 39.13
C SER A 201 -17.43 11.88 38.59
N MET A 202 -17.44 11.72 37.27
CA MET A 202 -17.46 10.40 36.64
C MET A 202 -16.12 9.68 36.82
N THR A 203 -16.18 8.35 36.92
CA THR A 203 -14.98 7.52 36.91
C THR A 203 -14.39 7.42 35.49
N ALA A 204 -13.12 7.01 35.40
CA ALA A 204 -12.44 6.86 34.13
C ALA A 204 -13.10 5.76 33.27
N PHE A 205 -13.57 4.68 33.89
CA PHE A 205 -14.33 3.65 33.18
C PHE A 205 -15.67 4.19 32.65
N GLN A 206 -16.44 4.92 33.47
CA GLN A 206 -17.73 5.47 33.02
C GLN A 206 -17.57 6.36 31.79
N PHE A 207 -16.49 7.13 31.72
CA PHE A 207 -16.16 7.95 30.56
C PHE A 207 -15.82 7.10 29.32
N VAL A 208 -14.93 6.12 29.46
CA VAL A 208 -14.56 5.23 28.36
C VAL A 208 -15.74 4.39 27.86
N ASP A 209 -16.63 3.98 28.76
CA ASP A 209 -17.89 3.30 28.43
C ASP A 209 -18.83 4.18 27.59
N GLN A 210 -18.86 5.49 27.83
CA GLN A 210 -19.60 6.43 26.97
C GLN A 210 -18.98 6.58 25.58
N LEU A 211 -17.65 6.63 25.47
CA LEU A 211 -16.98 6.68 24.16
C LEU A 211 -17.22 5.41 23.35
N CYS A 212 -17.10 4.24 23.98
CA CYS A 212 -17.38 2.96 23.33
C CYS A 212 -18.86 2.86 22.87
N ARG A 213 -19.79 3.39 23.68
CA ARG A 213 -21.21 3.50 23.27
C ARG A 213 -21.45 4.50 22.16
N LEU A 214 -20.69 5.59 22.09
CA LEU A 214 -20.80 6.57 21.02
C LEU A 214 -20.42 5.96 19.65
N GLU A 215 -19.31 5.21 19.60
CA GLU A 215 -18.92 4.44 18.40
C GLU A 215 -19.95 3.36 18.06
N ALA A 216 -20.56 2.71 19.06
CA ALA A 216 -21.56 1.68 18.80
C ALA A 216 -22.95 2.22 18.42
N SER A 217 -23.33 3.40 18.93
CA SER A 217 -24.62 4.03 18.63
C SER A 217 -24.65 4.71 17.27
N THR A 218 -23.46 5.03 16.74
CA THR A 218 -23.30 5.71 15.46
C THR A 218 -22.69 4.68 14.53
N GLN A 219 -23.54 3.93 13.82
CA GLN A 219 -23.12 2.80 12.98
C GLN A 219 -21.95 3.25 12.08
N GLY A 220 -20.87 2.47 12.02
CA GLY A 220 -19.70 2.79 11.20
C GLY A 220 -18.76 3.90 11.71
N LEU A 221 -19.07 4.61 12.82
CA LEU A 221 -18.14 5.60 13.41
C LEU A 221 -16.97 4.91 14.10
N GLY A 222 -15.75 5.29 13.72
CA GLY A 222 -14.52 4.93 14.41
C GLY A 222 -13.81 6.15 15.00
N LEU A 223 -13.18 5.98 16.16
CA LEU A 223 -12.28 6.96 16.76
C LEU A 223 -10.82 6.57 16.49
N ASP A 224 -9.95 7.57 16.31
CA ASP A 224 -8.53 7.34 16.04
C ASP A 224 -7.87 6.53 17.18
N GLU A 225 -7.34 5.34 16.84
CA GLU A 225 -6.71 4.41 17.78
C GLU A 225 -5.58 5.10 18.58
N LYS A 226 -4.78 5.93 17.92
CA LYS A 226 -3.60 6.56 18.54
C LYS A 226 -4.02 7.63 19.53
N ALA A 227 -5.05 8.41 19.23
CA ALA A 227 -5.62 9.41 20.12
C ALA A 227 -6.24 8.76 21.36
N LEU A 228 -7.08 7.74 21.19
CA LEU A 228 -7.64 6.97 22.29
C LEU A 228 -6.55 6.31 23.16
N ALA A 229 -5.58 5.66 22.53
CA ALA A 229 -4.47 5.02 23.24
C ALA A 229 -3.59 6.03 23.98
N ARG A 230 -3.37 7.22 23.42
CA ARG A 230 -2.62 8.31 24.08
C ARG A 230 -3.37 8.82 25.30
N PHE A 231 -4.68 9.00 25.20
CA PHE A 231 -5.53 9.39 26.33
C PHE A 231 -5.44 8.36 27.46
N VAL A 232 -5.78 7.10 27.20
CA VAL A 232 -5.73 6.04 28.20
C VAL A 232 -4.32 5.84 28.75
N GLY A 233 -3.30 5.95 27.89
CA GLY A 233 -1.89 5.91 28.28
C GLY A 233 -1.47 7.04 29.22
N GLY A 234 -2.07 8.22 29.12
CA GLY A 234 -1.80 9.39 29.97
C GLY A 234 -2.48 9.37 31.33
N LEU A 235 -3.44 8.46 31.57
CA LEU A 235 -4.12 8.33 32.85
C LEU A 235 -3.21 7.77 33.96
N ASN A 236 -3.56 8.06 35.22
CA ASN A 236 -2.86 7.52 36.39
C ASN A 236 -3.16 6.02 36.58
N ALA A 237 -2.46 5.38 37.53
CA ALA A 237 -2.59 3.95 37.76
C ALA A 237 -3.98 3.54 38.26
N GLU A 238 -4.62 4.33 39.13
CA GLU A 238 -5.97 4.03 39.62
C GLU A 238 -7.00 4.07 38.49
N ALA A 239 -6.98 5.10 37.64
CA ALA A 239 -7.90 5.24 36.52
C ALA A 239 -7.74 4.11 35.49
N LYS A 240 -6.50 3.70 35.19
CA LYS A 240 -6.26 2.54 34.30
C LYS A 240 -6.81 1.24 34.88
N LYS A 241 -6.68 1.06 36.20
CA LYS A 241 -7.22 -0.12 36.91
C LYS A 241 -8.75 -0.10 36.94
N ASP A 242 -9.36 1.08 37.11
CA ASP A 242 -10.81 1.29 37.02
C ASP A 242 -11.32 0.90 35.62
N ILE A 243 -10.70 1.42 34.56
CA ILE A 243 -11.04 1.07 33.17
C ILE A 243 -10.94 -0.44 32.94
N LEU A 244 -9.82 -1.06 33.32
CA LEU A 244 -9.63 -2.51 33.12
C LEU A 244 -10.73 -3.33 33.81
N LYS A 245 -11.00 -3.06 35.09
CA LYS A 245 -12.04 -3.77 35.84
C LYS A 245 -13.43 -3.58 35.24
N GLY A 246 -13.74 -2.37 34.80
CA GLY A 246 -15.02 -2.07 34.19
C GLY A 246 -15.22 -2.79 32.86
N ILE A 247 -14.19 -2.80 32.00
CA ILE A 247 -14.22 -3.55 30.74
C ILE A 247 -14.41 -5.05 31.02
N GLN A 248 -13.66 -5.61 31.97
CA GLN A 248 -13.80 -7.02 32.36
C GLN A 248 -15.22 -7.35 32.87
N ALA A 249 -15.85 -6.44 33.62
CA ALA A 249 -17.20 -6.62 34.14
C ALA A 249 -18.30 -6.55 33.05
N LYS A 250 -18.04 -5.85 31.94
CA LYS A 250 -18.99 -5.67 30.83
C LYS A 250 -18.62 -6.43 29.56
N ARG A 251 -17.55 -7.23 29.57
CA ARG A 251 -16.98 -7.85 28.36
C ARG A 251 -17.96 -8.68 27.53
N ASP A 252 -18.96 -9.28 28.18
CA ASP A 252 -19.96 -10.14 27.53
C ASP A 252 -21.25 -9.37 27.17
N GLN A 253 -21.28 -8.05 27.40
CA GLN A 253 -22.41 -7.15 27.13
C GLN A 253 -22.09 -6.24 25.94
N GLU A 254 -23.10 -5.89 25.15
CA GLU A 254 -22.94 -4.88 24.11
C GLU A 254 -22.75 -3.47 24.73
N PRO A 255 -21.90 -2.61 24.16
CA PRO A 255 -21.12 -2.79 22.91
C PRO A 255 -19.73 -3.43 23.11
N TRP A 256 -19.35 -3.74 24.35
CA TRP A 256 -18.00 -4.22 24.68
C TRP A 256 -17.70 -5.57 24.07
N LYS A 257 -18.68 -6.46 23.96
CA LYS A 257 -18.52 -7.76 23.31
C LYS A 257 -18.07 -7.60 21.86
N GLN A 258 -18.84 -6.85 21.04
CA GLN A 258 -18.48 -6.56 19.66
C GLN A 258 -17.10 -5.86 19.55
N ALA A 259 -16.86 -4.85 20.40
CA ALA A 259 -15.62 -4.08 20.38
C ALA A 259 -14.38 -4.91 20.74
N LEU A 260 -14.51 -5.95 21.57
CA LEU A 260 -13.42 -6.83 21.96
C LEU A 260 -13.27 -8.05 21.06
N ASP A 261 -14.32 -8.49 20.37
CA ASP A 261 -14.29 -9.67 19.49
C ASP A 261 -13.45 -9.44 18.23
N GLN A 262 -13.25 -8.20 17.79
CA GLN A 262 -12.41 -7.85 16.65
C GLN A 262 -10.98 -7.50 17.06
N THR A 263 -9.97 -8.21 16.56
CA THR A 263 -8.55 -7.93 16.88
C THR A 263 -8.05 -6.57 16.42
N HIS A 264 -8.64 -6.00 15.38
CA HIS A 264 -8.25 -4.71 14.83
C HIS A 264 -8.99 -3.51 15.46
N SER A 265 -9.96 -3.76 16.34
CA SER A 265 -10.65 -2.71 17.08
C SER A 265 -9.70 -1.94 17.99
N SER A 266 -9.85 -0.61 18.01
CA SER A 266 -9.15 0.29 18.92
C SER A 266 -9.30 -0.13 20.38
N TRP A 267 -10.51 -0.54 20.78
CA TRP A 267 -10.82 -0.96 22.15
C TRP A 267 -10.12 -2.25 22.53
N PHE A 268 -10.09 -3.24 21.63
CA PHE A 268 -9.33 -4.46 21.88
C PHE A 268 -7.83 -4.15 22.05
N GLN A 269 -7.26 -3.27 21.22
CA GLN A 269 -5.85 -2.88 21.34
C GLN A 269 -5.55 -2.19 22.68
N ILE A 270 -6.45 -1.32 23.15
CA ILE A 270 -6.33 -0.63 24.45
C ILE A 270 -6.46 -1.63 25.59
N TYR A 271 -7.52 -2.45 25.60
CA TYR A 271 -7.76 -3.48 26.60
C TYR A 271 -6.59 -4.46 26.69
N LYS A 272 -6.09 -4.95 25.54
CA LYS A 272 -4.89 -5.79 25.46
C LYS A 272 -3.67 -5.14 26.11
N ARG A 273 -3.44 -3.84 25.92
CA ARG A 273 -2.32 -3.11 26.56
C ARG A 273 -2.52 -2.98 28.08
N LEU A 274 -3.75 -2.73 28.53
CA LEU A 274 -4.09 -2.66 29.96
C LEU A 274 -3.86 -4.02 30.64
N CYS A 275 -4.39 -5.11 30.07
CA CYS A 275 -4.16 -6.47 30.58
C CYS A 275 -2.67 -6.79 30.61
N ARG A 276 -1.91 -6.46 29.54
CA ARG A 276 -0.47 -6.74 29.52
C ARG A 276 0.29 -6.14 30.71
N GLY A 277 -0.12 -4.96 31.18
CA GLY A 277 0.52 -4.26 32.29
C GLY A 277 -0.02 -4.61 33.69
N GLN A 278 -1.28 -5.03 33.80
CA GLN A 278 -1.97 -5.15 35.09
C GLN A 278 -2.56 -6.54 35.37
N ASP A 279 -2.87 -7.33 34.33
CA ASP A 279 -3.49 -8.65 34.41
C ASP A 279 -2.90 -9.58 33.33
N ARG A 280 -1.73 -10.15 33.66
CA ARG A 280 -0.98 -11.02 32.74
C ARG A 280 -1.77 -12.29 32.35
N PRO A 281 -2.48 -12.98 33.26
CA PRO A 281 -3.33 -14.11 32.89
C PRO A 281 -4.40 -13.74 31.85
N ALA A 282 -5.20 -12.69 32.09
CA ALA A 282 -6.24 -12.26 31.14
C ALA A 282 -5.63 -11.90 29.78
N TYR A 283 -4.51 -11.16 29.77
CA TYR A 283 -3.79 -10.83 28.53
C TYR A 283 -3.45 -12.07 27.68
N LEU A 284 -2.96 -13.14 28.32
CA LEU A 284 -2.57 -14.35 27.61
C LEU A 284 -3.78 -15.15 27.12
N GLU A 285 -4.85 -15.20 27.91
CA GLU A 285 -6.12 -15.83 27.53
C GLU A 285 -6.74 -15.12 26.31
N ASP A 286 -6.83 -13.80 26.36
CA ASP A 286 -7.37 -12.99 25.27
C ASP A 286 -6.53 -13.08 24.00
N CYS A 287 -5.19 -13.12 24.12
CA CYS A 287 -4.30 -13.38 22.99
C CYS A 287 -4.56 -14.76 22.40
N ARG A 288 -4.71 -15.81 23.24
CA ARG A 288 -4.91 -17.20 22.79
C ARG A 288 -6.23 -17.37 22.05
N ALA A 289 -7.30 -16.76 22.55
CA ALA A 289 -8.63 -16.84 21.94
C ALA A 289 -8.69 -16.24 20.52
N ARG A 290 -7.81 -15.28 20.22
CA ARG A 290 -7.86 -14.47 18.99
C ARG A 290 -6.74 -14.74 18.00
N ILE A 291 -5.96 -15.80 18.19
CA ILE A 291 -4.89 -16.21 17.27
C ILE A 291 -5.43 -16.42 15.84
N GLY A 292 -6.68 -16.89 15.70
CA GLY A 292 -7.30 -17.10 14.39
C GLY A 292 -7.41 -15.82 13.56
N GLN A 293 -7.67 -14.68 14.20
CA GLN A 293 -7.81 -13.38 13.55
C GLN A 293 -6.47 -12.65 13.37
N ASP A 294 -5.57 -12.77 14.35
CA ASP A 294 -4.22 -12.17 14.30
C ASP A 294 -3.19 -13.15 14.84
N TRP A 295 -2.46 -13.80 13.93
CA TRP A 295 -1.41 -14.77 14.25
C TRP A 295 -0.33 -14.22 15.18
N THR A 296 -0.10 -12.89 15.19
CA THR A 296 0.97 -12.27 15.98
C THR A 296 0.68 -12.35 17.49
N LEU A 297 -0.58 -12.57 17.87
CA LEU A 297 -1.00 -12.80 19.25
C LEU A 297 -0.53 -14.14 19.81
N ALA A 298 -0.12 -15.10 18.97
CA ALA A 298 0.37 -16.39 19.42
C ALA A 298 1.75 -16.30 20.10
N LEU A 299 2.61 -15.36 19.67
CA LEU A 299 3.98 -15.24 20.18
C LEU A 299 4.07 -15.02 21.70
N PRO A 300 3.35 -14.05 22.31
CA PRO A 300 3.37 -13.89 23.77
C PRO A 300 2.83 -15.12 24.52
N VAL A 301 1.87 -15.85 23.96
CA VAL A 301 1.30 -17.07 24.53
C VAL A 301 2.32 -18.21 24.48
N ALA A 302 2.93 -18.44 23.31
CA ALA A 302 3.93 -19.46 23.10
C ALA A 302 5.17 -19.25 24.01
N LYS A 303 5.67 -18.01 24.10
CA LYS A 303 6.78 -17.66 25.01
C LYS A 303 6.43 -17.91 26.48
N ASP A 304 5.18 -17.68 26.88
CA ASP A 304 4.76 -17.93 28.26
C ASP A 304 4.67 -19.43 28.58
N LEU A 305 4.03 -20.19 27.70
CA LEU A 305 3.90 -21.65 27.83
C LEU A 305 5.27 -22.34 27.80
N GLU A 306 6.17 -21.90 26.93
CA GLU A 306 7.55 -22.39 26.87
C GLU A 306 8.31 -22.15 28.18
N ARG A 307 8.22 -20.93 28.75
CA ARG A 307 8.84 -20.62 30.06
C ARG A 307 8.29 -21.48 31.18
N ARG A 308 7.01 -21.84 31.13
CA ARG A 308 6.36 -22.76 32.08
C ARG A 308 6.61 -24.24 31.77
N LYS A 309 7.42 -24.56 30.74
CA LYS A 309 7.68 -25.93 30.25
C LYS A 309 6.43 -26.71 29.85
N LYS A 310 5.35 -26.01 29.51
CA LYS A 310 4.08 -26.58 29.04
C LYS A 310 4.15 -26.87 27.54
N HIS A 311 5.14 -27.68 27.14
CA HIS A 311 5.46 -27.89 25.72
C HIS A 311 4.29 -28.46 24.91
N ALA A 312 3.47 -29.34 25.49
CA ALA A 312 2.29 -29.89 24.83
C ALA A 312 1.27 -28.81 24.43
N GLU A 313 1.15 -27.73 25.21
CA GLU A 313 0.25 -26.61 24.89
C GLU A 313 0.83 -25.63 23.85
N VAL A 314 2.15 -25.63 23.64
CA VAL A 314 2.82 -24.74 22.66
C VAL A 314 2.50 -25.16 21.23
N LEU A 315 2.53 -26.46 20.94
CA LEU A 315 2.30 -27.02 19.60
C LEU A 315 0.99 -26.51 18.94
N PRO A 316 -0.19 -26.65 19.58
CA PRO A 316 -1.44 -26.16 18.98
C PRO A 316 -1.49 -24.64 18.84
N VAL A 317 -0.82 -23.89 19.72
CA VAL A 317 -0.72 -22.41 19.62
C VAL A 317 0.07 -22.00 18.38
N CYS A 318 1.23 -22.61 18.15
CA CYS A 318 2.03 -22.35 16.96
C CYS A 318 1.33 -22.81 15.68
N ALA A 319 0.61 -23.94 15.72
CA ALA A 319 -0.18 -24.42 14.59
C ALA A 319 -1.32 -23.47 14.22
N ALA A 320 -2.09 -22.99 15.22
CA ALA A 320 -3.14 -22.00 15.00
C ALA A 320 -2.59 -20.70 14.40
N ALA A 321 -1.41 -20.26 14.87
CA ALA A 321 -0.74 -19.06 14.35
C ALA A 321 -0.38 -19.20 12.88
N LEU A 322 0.24 -20.32 12.48
CA LEU A 322 0.60 -20.54 11.07
C LEU A 322 -0.62 -20.65 10.16
N ARG A 323 -1.71 -21.29 10.61
CA ARG A 323 -2.95 -21.33 9.83
C ARG A 323 -3.55 -19.93 9.62
N SER A 324 -3.62 -19.13 10.69
CA SER A 324 -4.06 -17.73 10.59
C SER A 324 -3.15 -16.91 9.67
N PHE A 325 -1.82 -17.07 9.79
CA PHE A 325 -0.85 -16.41 8.93
C PHE A 325 -1.03 -16.77 7.44
N LEU A 326 -1.30 -18.04 7.15
CA LEU A 326 -1.51 -18.54 5.80
C LEU A 326 -2.92 -18.23 5.25
N GLY A 327 -3.87 -17.88 6.11
CA GLY A 327 -5.28 -17.69 5.72
C GLY A 327 -5.96 -18.99 5.29
N VAL A 328 -5.54 -20.13 5.88
CA VAL A 328 -6.10 -21.45 5.57
C VAL A 328 -7.57 -21.49 6.03
N PRO A 329 -8.54 -21.83 5.16
CA PRO A 329 -9.95 -21.93 5.52
C PRO A 329 -10.20 -22.92 6.66
N GLU A 330 -11.29 -22.72 7.41
CA GLU A 330 -11.71 -23.66 8.46
C GLU A 330 -11.98 -25.04 7.86
N GLY A 331 -11.26 -26.06 8.35
CA GLY A 331 -11.37 -27.45 7.91
C GLY A 331 -10.16 -27.96 7.14
N GLU A 332 -9.40 -27.06 6.48
CA GLU A 332 -8.13 -27.40 5.86
C GLU A 332 -6.99 -27.41 6.88
N LYS A 333 -6.01 -28.28 6.66
CA LYS A 333 -4.88 -28.47 7.56
C LYS A 333 -3.57 -28.29 6.82
N TRP A 334 -2.88 -27.21 7.13
CA TRP A 334 -1.46 -27.08 6.82
C TRP A 334 -0.61 -27.82 7.85
N ASP A 335 0.35 -28.62 7.39
CA ASP A 335 1.32 -29.36 8.22
C ASP A 335 2.75 -29.04 7.78
N LEU A 336 3.57 -28.66 8.75
CA LEU A 336 4.99 -28.33 8.61
C LEU A 336 5.87 -29.45 7.99
N ARG A 337 5.45 -30.71 8.07
CA ARG A 337 6.14 -31.89 7.53
C ARG A 337 5.74 -32.20 6.09
N GLU A 338 4.57 -31.72 5.70
CA GLU A 338 3.92 -32.06 4.45
C GLU A 338 4.04 -30.91 3.45
N GLU A 339 4.00 -29.65 3.90
CA GLU A 339 3.92 -28.47 3.04
C GLU A 339 4.97 -27.40 3.37
N LEU A 340 5.52 -26.78 2.33
CA LEU A 340 6.54 -25.75 2.44
C LEU A 340 5.92 -24.37 2.75
N LEU A 341 6.30 -23.77 3.88
CA LEU A 341 5.71 -22.51 4.35
C LEU A 341 5.88 -21.36 3.35
N VAL A 342 7.04 -21.27 2.71
CA VAL A 342 7.34 -20.18 1.75
C VAL A 342 6.53 -20.27 0.46
N GLU A 343 6.09 -21.48 0.11
CA GLU A 343 5.22 -21.72 -1.03
C GLU A 343 3.78 -21.33 -0.68
N SER A 344 3.23 -21.91 0.40
CA SER A 344 1.86 -21.64 0.87
C SER A 344 1.63 -20.17 1.22
N ALA A 345 2.66 -19.45 1.69
CA ALA A 345 2.52 -18.03 2.04
C ALA A 345 2.46 -17.10 0.82
N GLY A 346 2.80 -17.58 -0.39
CA GLY A 346 2.58 -16.86 -1.64
C GLY A 346 3.14 -15.43 -1.68
N TYR A 347 2.27 -14.44 -1.87
CA TYR A 347 2.60 -13.02 -1.90
C TYR A 347 2.77 -12.39 -0.49
N ARG A 348 2.31 -13.04 0.59
CA ARG A 348 2.39 -12.50 1.96
C ARG A 348 3.84 -12.32 2.45
N LEU A 349 4.78 -13.04 1.83
CA LEU A 349 6.22 -12.95 2.09
C LEU A 349 6.97 -12.09 1.06
N ASN A 350 6.30 -11.24 0.26
CA ASN A 350 6.88 -10.38 -0.79
C ASN A 350 7.96 -9.40 -0.26
N GLY A 351 9.13 -9.91 0.10
CA GLY A 351 10.34 -9.17 0.44
C GLY A 351 10.49 -8.76 1.91
N ARG A 352 9.48 -8.92 2.77
CA ARG A 352 9.59 -8.56 4.20
C ARG A 352 9.26 -9.74 5.10
N LEU A 353 10.31 -10.37 5.60
CA LEU A 353 10.22 -11.42 6.61
C LEU A 353 9.86 -10.81 7.96
N ASP A 354 8.78 -11.30 8.57
CA ASP A 354 8.45 -10.95 9.94
C ASP A 354 9.25 -11.84 10.89
N ALA A 355 10.18 -11.24 11.65
CA ALA A 355 11.02 -11.97 12.60
C ALA A 355 10.20 -12.77 13.63
N ARG A 356 8.96 -12.34 13.92
CA ARG A 356 8.05 -13.04 14.84
C ARG A 356 7.66 -14.43 14.34
N LEU A 357 7.63 -14.64 13.02
CA LEU A 357 7.35 -15.93 12.41
C LEU A 357 8.52 -16.91 12.63
N GLY A 358 9.76 -16.43 12.50
CA GLY A 358 10.97 -17.18 12.84
C GLY A 358 11.00 -17.59 14.32
N ASP A 359 10.71 -16.64 15.22
CA ASP A 359 10.60 -16.91 16.66
C ASP A 359 9.57 -18.02 16.97
N LEU A 360 8.41 -18.00 16.31
CA LEU A 360 7.36 -19.01 16.49
C LEU A 360 7.83 -20.41 16.05
N LEU A 361 8.51 -20.52 14.90
CA LEU A 361 9.07 -21.77 14.41
C LEU A 361 10.18 -22.31 15.34
N GLU A 362 11.00 -21.43 15.90
CA GLU A 362 12.02 -21.83 16.87
C GLU A 362 11.40 -22.36 18.17
N ILE A 363 10.40 -21.67 18.72
CA ILE A 363 9.66 -22.10 19.91
C ILE A 363 8.95 -23.44 19.67
N TRP A 364 8.35 -23.60 18.49
CA TRP A 364 7.74 -24.87 18.08
C TRP A 364 8.79 -25.98 18.06
N GLY A 365 9.92 -25.75 17.38
CA GLY A 365 10.98 -26.74 17.26
C GLY A 365 11.58 -27.15 18.62
N ARG A 366 11.84 -26.21 19.52
CA ARG A 366 12.34 -26.50 20.88
C ARG A 366 11.33 -27.28 21.71
N SER A 367 10.05 -26.90 21.67
CA SER A 367 8.99 -27.58 22.40
C SER A 367 8.74 -28.99 21.87
N SER A 368 8.82 -29.21 20.56
CA SER A 368 8.70 -30.54 19.97
C SER A 368 9.83 -31.47 20.39
N ARG A 369 11.09 -31.00 20.44
CA ARG A 369 12.21 -31.82 20.98
C ARG A 369 11.98 -32.21 22.43
N ALA A 370 11.49 -31.28 23.25
CA ALA A 370 11.20 -31.56 24.65
C ALA A 370 10.11 -32.63 24.85
N LEU A 371 9.23 -32.83 23.85
CA LEU A 371 8.21 -33.87 23.82
C LEU A 371 8.66 -35.18 23.13
N GLY A 372 9.88 -35.23 22.59
CA GLY A 372 10.36 -36.36 21.79
C GLY A 372 9.85 -36.39 20.34
N GLU A 373 9.15 -35.35 19.90
CA GLU A 373 8.60 -35.17 18.55
C GLU A 373 9.70 -34.66 17.58
N GLU A 374 10.74 -35.47 17.41
CA GLU A 374 11.96 -35.11 16.66
C GLU A 374 11.72 -34.79 15.18
N GLU A 375 10.72 -35.43 14.55
CA GLU A 375 10.35 -35.14 13.15
C GLU A 375 9.81 -33.71 13.02
N ILE A 376 8.88 -33.32 13.91
CA ILE A 376 8.30 -31.98 13.95
C ILE A 376 9.39 -30.94 14.24
N ALA A 377 10.27 -31.22 15.19
CA ALA A 377 11.38 -30.33 15.50
C ALA A 377 12.33 -30.11 14.32
N THR A 378 12.60 -31.18 13.56
CA THR A 378 13.46 -31.14 12.38
C THR A 378 12.82 -30.34 11.25
N ALA A 379 11.53 -30.55 11.01
CA ALA A 379 10.78 -29.83 9.99
C ALA A 379 10.60 -28.35 10.36
N ALA A 380 10.24 -28.01 11.61
CA ALA A 380 10.16 -26.61 12.06
C ALA A 380 11.48 -25.84 11.86
N ARG A 381 12.62 -26.50 12.14
CA ARG A 381 13.96 -25.93 11.86
C ARG A 381 14.18 -25.72 10.36
N LEU A 382 13.87 -26.71 9.53
CA LEU A 382 14.00 -26.58 8.07
C LEU A 382 13.15 -25.42 7.54
N GLN A 383 11.88 -25.33 7.95
CA GLN A 383 10.97 -24.26 7.55
C GLN A 383 11.52 -22.89 7.94
N SER A 384 12.08 -22.73 9.15
CA SER A 384 12.71 -21.48 9.58
C SER A 384 13.93 -21.10 8.74
N GLU A 385 14.82 -22.07 8.45
CA GLU A 385 16.00 -21.82 7.60
C GLU A 385 15.61 -21.44 6.16
N LEU A 386 14.58 -22.08 5.60
CA LEU A 386 14.06 -21.81 4.26
C LEU A 386 13.28 -20.50 4.19
N LEU A 387 12.56 -20.14 5.25
CA LEU A 387 11.85 -18.87 5.34
C LEU A 387 12.78 -17.69 5.01
N GLU A 388 13.99 -17.70 5.57
CA GLU A 388 15.01 -16.70 5.29
C GLU A 388 15.79 -16.93 3.98
N ASN A 389 16.05 -18.19 3.62
CA ASN A 389 17.11 -18.53 2.67
C ASN A 389 16.65 -19.35 1.45
N TRP A 390 15.36 -19.53 1.21
CA TRP A 390 14.86 -20.36 0.09
C TRP A 390 15.39 -19.94 -1.28
N LYS A 391 15.68 -18.64 -1.48
CA LYS A 391 16.26 -18.10 -2.72
C LYS A 391 17.76 -18.38 -2.86
N ASN A 392 18.47 -18.59 -1.76
CA ASN A 392 19.89 -18.90 -1.73
C ASN A 392 20.06 -20.42 -1.74
N TRP A 393 20.28 -20.97 -2.94
CA TRP A 393 20.28 -22.42 -3.13
C TRP A 393 21.35 -23.13 -2.30
N ASP A 394 22.52 -22.52 -2.07
CA ASP A 394 23.56 -23.13 -1.23
C ASP A 394 23.09 -23.30 0.21
N LYS A 395 22.43 -22.28 0.76
CA LYS A 395 21.90 -22.31 2.12
C LYS A 395 20.69 -23.24 2.22
N ALA A 396 19.77 -23.20 1.24
CA ALA A 396 18.60 -24.08 1.20
C ALA A 396 19.01 -25.56 1.11
N ILE A 397 19.90 -25.91 0.17
CA ILE A 397 20.43 -27.27 0.02
C ILE A 397 21.18 -27.71 1.28
N ALA A 398 21.97 -26.82 1.90
CA ALA A 398 22.63 -27.13 3.17
C ALA A 398 21.61 -27.42 4.29
N ALA A 399 20.50 -26.69 4.37
CA ALA A 399 19.42 -26.92 5.33
C ALA A 399 18.81 -28.32 5.15
N PHE A 400 18.46 -28.70 3.92
CA PHE A 400 17.96 -30.03 3.61
C PHE A 400 18.97 -31.14 3.93
N ARG A 401 20.27 -30.93 3.68
CA ARG A 401 21.33 -31.90 4.00
C ARG A 401 21.54 -32.12 5.50
N ARG A 402 21.15 -31.16 6.36
CA ARG A 402 21.23 -31.29 7.83
C ARG A 402 20.10 -32.12 8.43
N ILE A 403 19.12 -32.56 7.63
CA ILE A 403 18.07 -33.45 8.11
C ILE A 403 18.67 -34.83 8.44
N PRO A 404 18.49 -35.34 9.68
CA PRO A 404 19.04 -36.63 10.09
C PRO A 404 18.59 -37.81 9.21
N GLN A 405 19.55 -38.60 8.75
CA GLN A 405 19.33 -39.79 7.93
C GLN A 405 19.70 -41.06 8.71
N PRO A 406 19.02 -42.20 8.46
CA PRO A 406 17.92 -42.39 7.50
C PRO A 406 16.53 -41.99 8.06
N ARG A 407 16.48 -41.54 9.32
CA ARG A 407 15.23 -41.42 10.10
C ARG A 407 14.16 -40.50 9.49
N PHE A 408 14.55 -39.39 8.86
CA PHE A 408 13.60 -38.38 8.34
C PHE A 408 13.74 -38.14 6.83
N VAL A 409 14.11 -39.19 6.09
CA VAL A 409 14.20 -39.14 4.61
C VAL A 409 12.87 -38.73 3.95
N PRO A 410 11.68 -39.25 4.35
CA PRO A 410 10.42 -38.88 3.69
C PRO A 410 10.11 -37.37 3.72
N VAL A 411 10.28 -36.73 4.90
CA VAL A 411 10.09 -35.29 5.06
C VAL A 411 11.07 -34.49 4.21
N ARG A 412 12.35 -34.91 4.18
CA ARG A 412 13.38 -34.24 3.38
C ARG A 412 13.04 -34.28 1.90
N GLU A 413 12.75 -35.46 1.35
CA GLU A 413 12.49 -35.63 -0.09
C GLU A 413 11.22 -34.88 -0.52
N ARG A 414 10.15 -34.94 0.30
CA ARG A 414 8.90 -34.23 0.02
C ARG A 414 9.09 -32.71 -0.01
N LEU A 415 9.67 -32.14 1.05
CA LEU A 415 9.85 -30.69 1.13
C LEU A 415 10.91 -30.20 0.14
N PHE A 416 11.89 -31.03 -0.23
CA PHE A 416 12.84 -30.73 -1.29
C PHE A 416 12.14 -30.68 -2.66
N ALA A 417 11.25 -31.62 -2.96
CA ALA A 417 10.49 -31.63 -4.22
C ALA A 417 9.63 -30.37 -4.37
N GLN A 418 8.94 -29.95 -3.31
CA GLN A 418 8.18 -28.70 -3.27
C GLN A 418 9.08 -27.47 -3.43
N TRP A 419 10.19 -27.38 -2.69
CA TRP A 419 11.15 -26.28 -2.86
C TRP A 419 11.68 -26.20 -4.29
N ARG A 420 11.99 -27.34 -4.91
CA ARG A 420 12.46 -27.44 -6.30
C ARG A 420 11.43 -26.91 -7.29
N GLU A 421 10.16 -27.25 -7.10
CA GLU A 421 9.06 -26.75 -7.93
C GLU A 421 8.86 -25.25 -7.74
N PHE A 422 8.80 -24.81 -6.48
CA PHE A 422 8.63 -23.41 -6.11
C PHE A 422 9.74 -22.50 -6.66
N VAL A 423 11.02 -22.87 -6.54
CA VAL A 423 12.11 -22.05 -7.10
C VAL A 423 12.12 -22.05 -8.62
N ALA A 424 11.61 -23.09 -9.28
CA ALA A 424 11.51 -23.15 -10.72
C ALA A 424 10.43 -22.20 -11.24
N GLU A 425 9.24 -22.25 -10.62
CA GLU A 425 8.13 -21.34 -10.92
C GLU A 425 8.54 -19.87 -10.71
N ARG A 426 9.09 -19.54 -9.53
CA ARG A 426 9.53 -18.17 -9.21
C ARG A 426 10.74 -17.70 -10.02
N SER A 427 11.46 -18.60 -10.69
CA SER A 427 12.61 -18.26 -11.53
C SER A 427 12.23 -17.84 -12.96
N VAL A 428 11.04 -18.23 -13.43
CA VAL A 428 10.59 -17.99 -14.80
C VAL A 428 9.22 -17.33 -14.76
N ALA A 429 9.24 -16.00 -14.68
CA ALA A 429 8.03 -15.20 -14.83
C ALA A 429 7.39 -15.42 -16.20
N GLY A 430 6.06 -15.55 -16.25
CA GLY A 430 5.27 -15.54 -17.48
C GLY A 430 4.53 -16.83 -17.84
N ALA A 431 4.45 -17.83 -16.97
CA ALA A 431 3.42 -18.86 -17.12
C ALA A 431 2.07 -18.22 -16.74
N GLY A 432 1.21 -17.93 -17.73
CA GLY A 432 -0.21 -17.70 -17.47
C GLY A 432 -0.86 -18.93 -16.87
N GLU A 433 -2.18 -18.89 -16.68
CA GLU A 433 -3.01 -19.98 -16.10
C GLU A 433 -2.80 -21.35 -16.80
N ASP A 434 -2.25 -21.37 -18.01
CA ASP A 434 -1.75 -22.57 -18.69
C ASP A 434 -0.27 -22.84 -18.36
N ALA A 435 0.01 -23.35 -17.16
CA ALA A 435 1.34 -23.83 -16.80
C ALA A 435 1.78 -24.98 -17.72
N PRO A 436 2.94 -24.89 -18.42
CA PRO A 436 3.38 -25.98 -19.27
C PRO A 436 3.75 -27.22 -18.44
N GLN A 437 3.26 -28.37 -18.91
CA GLN A 437 3.57 -29.72 -18.43
C GLN A 437 5.08 -29.97 -18.22
N LYS A 438 5.39 -30.53 -17.05
CA LYS A 438 6.44 -31.52 -16.72
C LYS A 438 7.87 -31.25 -17.21
N SER A 439 8.73 -30.89 -16.24
CA SER A 439 10.20 -30.83 -16.26
C SER A 439 10.83 -29.58 -16.87
N HIS A 440 11.12 -28.61 -16.01
CA HIS A 440 11.80 -27.35 -16.34
C HIS A 440 13.31 -27.44 -16.03
N TRP A 441 14.18 -26.78 -16.83
CA TRP A 441 15.63 -26.88 -16.65
C TRP A 441 16.12 -26.39 -15.27
N VAL A 442 15.38 -25.48 -14.63
CA VAL A 442 15.69 -25.03 -13.25
C VAL A 442 15.46 -26.15 -12.24
N GLN A 443 14.46 -27.02 -12.44
CA GLN A 443 14.25 -28.19 -11.60
C GLN A 443 15.43 -29.15 -11.76
N ALA A 444 15.82 -29.46 -13.00
CA ALA A 444 16.98 -30.30 -13.29
C ALA A 444 18.30 -29.69 -12.75
N LEU A 445 18.44 -28.35 -12.74
CA LEU A 445 19.59 -27.68 -12.14
C LEU A 445 19.58 -27.81 -10.61
N ALA A 446 18.41 -27.70 -9.97
CA ALA A 446 18.26 -27.89 -8.53
C ALA A 446 18.54 -29.33 -8.11
N ASP A 447 18.10 -30.32 -8.90
CA ASP A 447 18.43 -31.74 -8.71
C ASP A 447 19.95 -31.97 -8.83
N ALA A 448 20.59 -31.41 -9.87
CA ALA A 448 22.04 -31.48 -10.04
C ALA A 448 22.80 -30.80 -8.89
N ALA A 449 22.27 -29.69 -8.36
CA ALA A 449 22.84 -29.01 -7.21
C ALA A 449 22.73 -29.84 -5.91
N TRP A 450 21.61 -30.56 -5.75
CA TRP A 450 21.37 -31.49 -4.66
C TRP A 450 22.31 -32.68 -4.69
N GLU A 451 22.52 -33.29 -5.86
CA GLU A 451 23.37 -34.46 -6.05
C GLU A 451 24.88 -34.13 -6.10
N GLY A 452 25.23 -32.91 -6.52
CA GLY A 452 26.61 -32.39 -6.51
C GLY A 452 27.34 -32.49 -7.86
N HIS A 453 28.64 -32.19 -7.84
CA HIS A 453 29.45 -31.95 -9.06
C HIS A 453 29.59 -33.17 -9.99
N SER A 454 29.36 -34.39 -9.51
CA SER A 454 29.45 -35.63 -10.29
C SER A 454 28.37 -35.75 -11.38
N ARG A 455 27.37 -34.86 -11.41
CA ARG A 455 26.25 -34.90 -12.35
C ARG A 455 26.31 -33.86 -13.48
N ARG A 456 27.46 -33.20 -13.69
CA ARG A 456 27.65 -32.28 -14.83
C ARG A 456 27.17 -32.89 -16.15
N ASP A 457 27.65 -34.09 -16.47
CA ASP A 457 27.38 -34.72 -17.76
C ASP A 457 25.91 -35.11 -17.90
N SER A 458 25.29 -35.58 -16.81
CA SER A 458 23.85 -35.88 -16.75
C SER A 458 23.00 -34.63 -16.98
N PHE A 459 23.34 -33.50 -16.34
CA PHE A 459 22.61 -32.25 -16.54
C PHE A 459 22.79 -31.68 -17.96
N CYS A 460 24.01 -31.75 -18.52
CA CYS A 460 24.25 -31.32 -19.89
C CYS A 460 23.52 -32.20 -20.91
N ALA A 461 23.49 -33.52 -20.69
CA ALA A 461 22.72 -34.45 -21.52
C ALA A 461 21.21 -34.16 -21.45
N TRP A 462 20.70 -33.87 -20.24
CA TRP A 462 19.31 -33.47 -20.05
C TRP A 462 18.99 -32.17 -20.80
N LEU A 463 19.84 -31.15 -20.71
CA LEU A 463 19.64 -29.88 -21.43
C LEU A 463 19.58 -30.10 -22.95
N ARG A 464 20.47 -30.93 -23.50
CA ARG A 464 20.44 -31.25 -24.94
C ARG A 464 19.15 -31.97 -25.33
N GLN A 465 18.70 -32.92 -24.51
CA GLN A 465 17.44 -33.62 -24.74
C GLN A 465 16.25 -32.64 -24.69
N TRP A 466 16.23 -31.74 -23.70
CA TRP A 466 15.19 -30.72 -23.60
C TRP A 466 15.18 -29.78 -24.81
N LEU A 467 16.34 -29.27 -25.24
CA LEU A 467 16.47 -28.46 -26.45
C LEU A 467 15.96 -29.19 -27.69
N ASN A 468 16.34 -30.46 -27.87
CA ASN A 468 15.84 -31.28 -28.99
C ASN A 468 14.32 -31.49 -28.95
N THR A 469 13.74 -31.62 -27.75
CA THR A 469 12.28 -31.77 -27.58
C THR A 469 11.55 -30.50 -27.98
N ILE A 470 11.98 -29.33 -27.47
CA ILE A 470 11.32 -28.05 -27.78
C ILE A 470 11.57 -27.62 -29.24
N GLU A 471 12.65 -28.08 -29.88
CA GLU A 471 12.88 -27.80 -31.31
C GLU A 471 11.85 -28.48 -32.21
N ARG A 472 11.37 -29.67 -31.84
CA ARG A 472 10.49 -30.48 -32.70
C ARG A 472 9.07 -29.94 -32.79
N ASP A 473 8.61 -29.17 -31.81
CA ASP A 473 7.25 -28.63 -31.78
C ASP A 473 7.25 -27.12 -31.56
N SER A 474 6.54 -26.40 -32.43
CA SER A 474 6.43 -24.93 -32.36
C SER A 474 5.59 -24.47 -31.16
N GLY A 475 4.64 -25.28 -30.69
CA GLY A 475 3.89 -25.01 -29.46
C GLY A 475 4.83 -25.06 -28.25
N ALA A 476 5.53 -26.17 -28.07
CA ALA A 476 6.51 -26.37 -27.01
C ALA A 476 7.62 -25.30 -26.98
N LEU A 477 8.11 -24.88 -28.14
CA LEU A 477 9.10 -23.79 -28.25
C LEU A 477 8.56 -22.47 -27.69
N ARG A 478 7.33 -22.07 -28.07
CA ARG A 478 6.71 -20.83 -27.57
C ARG A 478 6.43 -20.91 -26.08
N SER A 479 5.86 -22.02 -25.61
CA SER A 479 5.61 -22.23 -24.17
C SER A 479 6.90 -22.27 -23.34
N SER A 480 8.04 -22.58 -23.97
CA SER A 480 9.36 -22.63 -23.33
C SER A 480 10.19 -21.34 -23.51
N GLU A 481 9.66 -20.28 -24.15
CA GLU A 481 10.40 -19.03 -24.38
C GLU A 481 10.87 -18.40 -23.05
N GLY A 482 10.00 -18.43 -22.04
CA GLY A 482 10.32 -18.12 -20.64
C GLY A 482 11.59 -18.84 -20.18
N ALA A 483 11.55 -20.17 -20.19
CA ALA A 483 12.65 -21.01 -19.74
C ALA A 483 13.96 -20.73 -20.52
N LEU A 484 13.86 -20.69 -21.85
CA LEU A 484 15.00 -20.59 -22.76
C LEU A 484 15.74 -19.26 -22.61
N ALA A 485 15.01 -18.16 -22.48
CA ALA A 485 15.66 -16.88 -22.29
C ALA A 485 16.34 -16.76 -20.92
N CYS A 486 15.70 -17.31 -19.87
CA CYS A 486 16.29 -17.35 -18.53
C CYS A 486 17.63 -18.10 -18.56
N LEU A 487 17.68 -19.27 -19.18
CA LEU A 487 18.91 -20.04 -19.37
C LEU A 487 19.96 -19.23 -20.16
N SER A 488 19.55 -18.60 -21.26
CA SER A 488 20.44 -17.87 -22.16
C SER A 488 21.08 -16.64 -21.48
N LEU A 489 20.32 -15.94 -20.64
CA LEU A 489 20.78 -14.78 -19.88
C LEU A 489 21.57 -15.17 -18.63
N ASP A 490 21.38 -16.36 -18.07
CA ASP A 490 22.12 -16.83 -16.91
C ASP A 490 23.48 -17.45 -17.27
N LEU A 491 23.60 -18.09 -18.44
CA LEU A 491 24.89 -18.57 -18.94
C LEU A 491 25.82 -17.42 -19.29
N GLU A 492 27.01 -17.41 -18.67
CA GLU A 492 28.03 -16.34 -18.77
C GLU A 492 27.46 -14.93 -18.60
N GLY A 493 26.39 -14.80 -17.81
CA GLY A 493 25.68 -13.55 -17.60
C GLY A 493 25.05 -12.94 -18.85
N GLY A 494 24.84 -13.72 -19.92
CA GLY A 494 24.28 -13.26 -21.20
C GLY A 494 25.27 -12.53 -22.10
N THR A 495 26.56 -12.49 -21.73
CA THR A 495 27.60 -11.78 -22.50
C THR A 495 27.84 -12.40 -23.88
N TRP A 496 27.74 -13.73 -23.98
CA TRP A 496 27.82 -14.44 -25.26
C TRP A 496 26.67 -14.05 -26.20
N LEU A 497 25.45 -13.96 -25.67
CA LEU A 497 24.27 -13.60 -26.44
C LEU A 497 24.32 -12.13 -26.85
N SER A 498 24.74 -11.24 -25.95
CA SER A 498 24.90 -9.82 -26.24
C SER A 498 25.93 -9.55 -27.33
N ARG A 499 26.99 -10.38 -27.43
CA ARG A 499 27.96 -10.33 -28.53
C ARG A 499 27.38 -10.82 -29.85
N ALA A 500 26.53 -11.84 -29.83
CA ALA A 500 25.94 -12.43 -31.03
C ALA A 500 24.72 -11.64 -31.56
N SER A 501 23.86 -11.17 -30.67
CA SER A 501 22.67 -10.36 -30.96
C SER A 501 22.33 -9.46 -29.75
N PRO A 502 22.82 -8.21 -29.73
CA PRO A 502 22.47 -7.23 -28.70
C PRO A 502 20.96 -6.95 -28.62
N LYS A 503 20.22 -7.12 -29.73
CA LYS A 503 18.77 -6.91 -29.74
C LYS A 503 18.04 -8.05 -29.06
N LEU A 504 18.40 -9.31 -29.36
CA LEU A 504 17.81 -10.46 -28.69
C LEU A 504 18.10 -10.42 -27.18
N ALA A 505 19.35 -10.16 -26.78
CA ALA A 505 19.69 -10.07 -25.36
C ALA A 505 18.83 -9.03 -24.60
N ARG A 506 18.53 -7.88 -25.24
CA ARG A 506 17.64 -6.85 -24.69
C ARG A 506 16.18 -7.30 -24.63
N LEU A 507 15.66 -7.89 -25.70
CA LEU A 507 14.28 -8.42 -25.75
C LEU A 507 14.04 -9.43 -24.64
N LEU A 508 14.96 -10.39 -24.50
CA LEU A 508 14.88 -11.42 -23.48
C LEU A 508 14.94 -10.86 -22.06
N ALA A 509 15.52 -9.68 -21.86
CA ALA A 509 15.62 -9.02 -20.56
C ALA A 509 14.42 -8.09 -20.23
N TYR A 510 13.69 -7.59 -21.23
CA TYR A 510 12.83 -6.40 -21.11
C TYR A 510 11.56 -6.58 -20.26
N ASN A 511 11.06 -7.80 -20.02
CA ASN A 511 9.81 -8.04 -19.27
C ASN A 511 9.94 -9.13 -18.19
N ARG A 512 11.11 -9.29 -17.60
CA ARG A 512 11.34 -10.38 -16.63
C ARG A 512 11.45 -9.85 -15.22
N THR A 513 10.42 -10.13 -14.41
CA THR A 513 10.54 -10.12 -12.94
C THR A 513 11.57 -11.18 -12.57
N ASN A 514 12.78 -10.74 -12.31
CA ASN A 514 13.90 -11.64 -12.09
C ASN A 514 14.56 -11.29 -10.77
N ASP A 515 14.09 -11.97 -9.73
CA ASP A 515 14.62 -11.88 -8.38
C ASP A 515 16.15 -12.01 -8.41
N PRO A 516 16.91 -11.01 -7.91
CA PRO A 516 18.35 -10.99 -8.05
C PRO A 516 19.03 -12.14 -7.30
N THR A 517 18.44 -12.61 -6.20
CA THR A 517 18.99 -13.71 -5.39
C THR A 517 18.79 -15.05 -6.08
N LEU A 518 17.60 -15.31 -6.64
CA LEU A 518 17.37 -16.52 -7.44
C LEU A 518 18.28 -16.54 -8.66
N ARG A 519 18.42 -15.40 -9.36
CA ARG A 519 19.35 -15.26 -10.49
C ARG A 519 20.79 -15.57 -10.09
N ALA A 520 21.25 -15.01 -8.98
CA ALA A 520 22.60 -15.24 -8.47
C ALA A 520 22.83 -16.73 -8.17
N SER A 521 21.86 -17.40 -7.53
CA SER A 521 21.91 -18.83 -7.24
C SER A 521 22.00 -19.68 -8.52
N ARG A 522 21.12 -19.45 -9.50
CA ARG A 522 21.14 -20.19 -10.79
C ARG A 522 22.46 -20.01 -11.52
N ARG A 523 22.93 -18.77 -11.69
CA ARG A 523 24.21 -18.46 -12.35
C ARG A 523 25.39 -19.13 -11.68
N LYS A 524 25.42 -19.10 -10.34
CA LYS A 524 26.47 -19.73 -9.55
C LYS A 524 26.53 -21.25 -9.79
N TRP A 525 25.39 -21.92 -9.81
CA TRP A 525 25.32 -23.36 -10.05
C TRP A 525 25.61 -23.75 -11.51
N LEU A 526 25.10 -23.00 -12.49
CA LEU A 526 25.47 -23.18 -13.91
C LEU A 526 26.98 -23.05 -14.12
N LYS A 527 27.62 -22.08 -13.45
CA LYS A 527 29.09 -21.89 -13.47
C LYS A 527 29.81 -23.08 -12.82
N ARG A 528 29.39 -23.51 -11.63
CA ARG A 528 29.99 -24.65 -10.91
C ARG A 528 29.91 -25.96 -11.70
N LEU A 529 28.79 -26.19 -12.39
CA LEU A 529 28.60 -27.37 -13.24
C LEU A 529 29.28 -27.22 -14.62
N GLY A 530 29.93 -26.10 -14.93
CA GLY A 530 30.65 -25.92 -16.19
C GLY A 530 29.75 -25.98 -17.43
N VAL A 531 28.51 -25.49 -17.32
CA VAL A 531 27.46 -25.57 -18.37
C VAL A 531 27.74 -24.61 -19.53
N SER A 532 28.66 -23.66 -19.37
CA SER A 532 29.13 -22.77 -20.45
C SER A 532 29.62 -23.50 -21.70
N VAL A 533 30.00 -24.79 -21.58
CA VAL A 533 30.34 -25.64 -22.72
C VAL A 533 29.20 -25.75 -23.76
N LEU A 534 27.94 -25.52 -23.36
CA LEU A 534 26.77 -25.56 -24.24
C LEU A 534 26.49 -24.25 -24.97
N VAL A 535 27.23 -23.17 -24.71
CA VAL A 535 27.02 -21.86 -25.37
C VAL A 535 27.05 -21.96 -26.91
N PRO A 536 28.00 -22.69 -27.55
CA PRO A 536 27.97 -22.87 -29.00
C PRO A 536 26.71 -23.58 -29.51
N GLU A 537 26.25 -24.62 -28.80
CA GLU A 537 25.04 -25.37 -29.14
C GLU A 537 23.79 -24.50 -29.03
N LEU A 538 23.68 -23.69 -27.96
CA LEU A 538 22.60 -22.73 -27.77
C LEU A 538 22.59 -21.63 -28.83
N LEU A 539 23.76 -21.14 -29.26
CA LEU A 539 23.83 -20.16 -30.33
C LEU A 539 23.31 -20.74 -31.66
N VAL A 540 23.68 -21.98 -31.97
CA VAL A 540 23.17 -22.70 -33.15
C VAL A 540 21.66 -22.90 -33.03
N PHE A 541 21.17 -23.28 -31.85
CA PHE A 541 19.74 -23.43 -31.57
C PHE A 541 18.99 -22.11 -31.85
N TRP A 542 19.45 -20.98 -31.30
CA TRP A 542 18.84 -19.68 -31.51
C TRP A 542 18.83 -19.28 -32.99
N ARG A 543 19.94 -19.48 -33.72
CA ARG A 543 20.03 -19.18 -35.16
C ARG A 543 18.99 -19.95 -35.98
N ARG A 544 18.68 -21.19 -35.60
CA ARG A 544 17.68 -22.03 -36.28
C ARG A 544 16.25 -21.66 -35.91
N ASN A 545 16.01 -21.23 -34.67
CA ASN A 545 14.66 -21.17 -34.11
C ASN A 545 14.11 -19.76 -33.88
N VAL A 546 14.93 -18.70 -33.90
CA VAL A 546 14.47 -17.33 -33.61
C VAL A 546 13.34 -16.86 -34.52
N GLN A 547 13.29 -17.28 -35.80
CA GLN A 547 12.22 -16.94 -36.73
C GLN A 547 10.85 -17.43 -36.22
N ARG A 548 10.81 -18.60 -35.58
CA ARG A 548 9.57 -19.22 -35.07
C ARG A 548 9.01 -18.51 -33.84
N LEU A 549 9.84 -17.73 -33.16
CA LEU A 549 9.48 -16.91 -31.99
C LEU A 549 9.08 -15.48 -32.36
N VAL A 550 9.24 -15.07 -33.63
CA VAL A 550 8.75 -13.78 -34.08
C VAL A 550 7.22 -13.75 -33.95
N PRO A 551 6.62 -12.77 -33.24
CA PRO A 551 5.17 -12.65 -33.11
C PRO A 551 4.50 -12.50 -34.47
N ASP A 552 3.34 -13.13 -34.64
CA ASP A 552 2.53 -12.96 -35.85
C ASP A 552 1.91 -11.54 -35.86
N PRO A 553 2.15 -10.71 -36.89
CA PRO A 553 1.53 -9.39 -37.01
C PRO A 553 -0.01 -9.45 -37.01
N ALA A 554 -0.62 -10.59 -37.37
CA ALA A 554 -2.06 -10.78 -37.31
C ALA A 554 -2.63 -10.59 -35.89
N ALA A 555 -1.87 -10.98 -34.86
CA ALA A 555 -2.28 -10.92 -33.45
C ALA A 555 -2.17 -9.52 -32.82
N SER A 556 -1.61 -8.53 -33.53
CA SER A 556 -1.38 -7.17 -33.00
C SER A 556 -2.50 -6.19 -33.37
N ARG A 557 -2.94 -5.36 -32.41
CA ARG A 557 -4.03 -4.36 -32.54
C ARG A 557 -3.59 -2.97 -33.03
N GLY A 558 -2.40 -2.84 -33.62
CA GLY A 558 -1.95 -1.58 -34.24
C GLY A 558 -0.53 -1.13 -33.87
N ASP A 559 -0.04 -1.58 -32.71
CA ASP A 559 1.36 -1.48 -32.31
C ASP A 559 2.13 -2.72 -32.77
N TYR A 560 3.26 -2.52 -33.44
CA TYR A 560 4.12 -3.58 -33.99
C TYR A 560 5.56 -3.46 -33.52
N GLU A 561 5.87 -2.67 -32.49
CA GLU A 561 7.23 -2.52 -31.98
C GLU A 561 7.83 -3.86 -31.54
N SER A 562 7.05 -4.71 -30.87
CA SER A 562 7.47 -6.08 -30.51
C SER A 562 7.82 -6.92 -31.75
N CYS A 563 6.99 -6.87 -32.80
CA CYS A 563 7.28 -7.55 -34.06
C CYS A 563 8.59 -7.02 -34.68
N ALA A 564 8.74 -5.70 -34.77
CA ALA A 564 9.92 -5.07 -35.37
C ALA A 564 11.20 -5.39 -34.58
N ASP A 565 11.11 -5.43 -33.25
CA ASP A 565 12.21 -5.76 -32.38
C ASP A 565 12.66 -7.22 -32.55
N TRP A 566 11.73 -8.17 -32.61
CA TRP A 566 12.02 -9.58 -32.88
C TRP A 566 12.58 -9.81 -34.28
N VAL A 567 12.10 -9.09 -35.29
CA VAL A 567 12.65 -9.14 -36.66
C VAL A 567 14.08 -8.56 -36.69
N GLN A 568 14.36 -7.51 -35.92
CA GLN A 568 15.72 -6.98 -35.78
C GLN A 568 16.66 -8.02 -35.10
N ALA A 569 16.20 -8.73 -34.08
CA ALA A 569 16.95 -9.84 -33.49
C ALA A 569 17.20 -10.97 -34.50
N LEU A 570 16.20 -11.31 -35.33
CA LEU A 570 16.34 -12.27 -36.42
C LEU A 570 17.40 -11.82 -37.44
N ARG A 571 17.47 -10.52 -37.78
CA ARG A 571 18.52 -9.97 -38.67
C ARG A 571 19.92 -10.25 -38.14
N GLU A 572 20.14 -10.07 -36.85
CA GLU A 572 21.45 -10.24 -36.21
C GLU A 572 21.89 -11.72 -36.19
N LEU A 573 20.96 -12.66 -36.02
CA LEU A 573 21.27 -14.08 -35.89
C LEU A 573 21.22 -14.86 -37.20
N ASN A 574 20.23 -14.58 -38.06
CA ASN A 574 19.98 -15.34 -39.28
C ASN A 574 19.39 -14.45 -40.39
N PRO A 575 20.26 -13.74 -41.14
CA PRO A 575 19.85 -12.88 -42.26
C PRO A 575 19.10 -13.61 -43.38
N THR A 576 19.31 -14.92 -43.56
CA THR A 576 18.64 -15.70 -44.60
C THR A 576 17.17 -15.94 -44.24
N SER A 577 16.91 -16.40 -43.01
CA SER A 577 15.54 -16.53 -42.49
C SER A 577 14.79 -15.20 -42.43
N LEU A 578 15.49 -14.10 -42.15
CA LEU A 578 14.91 -12.75 -42.25
C LEU A 578 14.34 -12.47 -43.65
N LYS A 579 15.12 -12.74 -44.70
CA LYS A 579 14.70 -12.49 -46.09
C LYS A 579 13.44 -13.29 -46.42
N GLN A 580 13.40 -14.54 -46.00
CA GLN A 580 12.22 -15.39 -46.19
C GLN A 580 11.00 -14.84 -45.46
N LEU A 581 11.13 -14.52 -44.17
CA LEU A 581 10.04 -13.97 -43.36
C LEU A 581 9.48 -12.67 -43.97
N LEU A 582 10.36 -11.76 -44.40
CA LEU A 582 9.94 -10.49 -45.01
C LEU A 582 9.24 -10.70 -46.37
N ARG A 583 9.67 -11.70 -47.17
CA ARG A 583 8.97 -12.08 -48.41
C ARG A 583 7.56 -12.59 -48.10
N GLU A 584 7.41 -13.48 -47.13
CA GLU A 584 6.11 -14.01 -46.70
C GLU A 584 5.20 -12.89 -46.21
N TRP A 585 5.68 -12.03 -45.30
CA TRP A 585 4.92 -10.89 -44.79
C TRP A 585 4.57 -9.87 -45.86
N SER A 586 5.42 -9.70 -46.90
CA SER A 586 5.16 -8.80 -48.02
C SER A 586 3.91 -9.17 -48.81
N VAL A 587 3.48 -10.43 -48.73
CA VAL A 587 2.26 -10.97 -49.34
C VAL A 587 1.13 -10.97 -48.32
N SER A 588 1.31 -11.67 -47.18
CA SER A 588 0.26 -11.91 -46.18
C SER A 588 -0.15 -10.66 -45.39
N HIS A 589 0.76 -9.70 -45.22
CA HIS A 589 0.55 -8.49 -44.41
C HIS A 589 0.82 -7.20 -45.21
N HIS A 590 0.67 -7.24 -46.54
CA HIS A 590 0.97 -6.11 -47.42
C HIS A 590 0.19 -4.82 -47.09
N ARG A 591 -1.01 -4.93 -46.51
CA ARG A 591 -1.88 -3.79 -46.15
C ARG A 591 -1.60 -3.19 -44.77
N ARG A 592 -0.82 -3.84 -43.90
CA ARG A 592 -0.56 -3.40 -42.53
C ARG A 592 0.50 -2.29 -42.50
N ARG A 593 0.13 -1.06 -42.88
CA ARG A 593 1.06 0.09 -43.03
C ARG A 593 1.89 0.37 -41.76
N ASN A 594 1.30 0.23 -40.57
CA ASN A 594 2.01 0.48 -39.31
C ASN A 594 3.11 -0.55 -39.02
N LEU A 595 2.93 -1.82 -39.40
CA LEU A 595 3.97 -2.84 -39.33
C LEU A 595 5.19 -2.43 -40.17
N TRP A 596 4.96 -2.03 -41.42
CA TRP A 596 6.03 -1.64 -42.33
C TRP A 596 6.76 -0.37 -41.88
N ARG A 597 6.04 0.60 -41.31
CA ARG A 597 6.67 1.78 -40.68
C ARG A 597 7.55 1.40 -39.50
N ALA A 598 7.09 0.52 -38.61
CA ALA A 598 7.87 0.04 -37.47
C ALA A 598 9.15 -0.69 -37.94
N LEU A 599 9.04 -1.51 -39.00
CA LEU A 599 10.19 -2.17 -39.61
C LEU A 599 11.16 -1.16 -40.27
N GLU A 600 10.66 -0.19 -41.03
CA GLU A 600 11.48 0.86 -41.66
C GLU A 600 12.24 1.69 -40.63
N ALA A 601 11.63 2.00 -39.48
CA ALA A 601 12.31 2.70 -38.38
C ALA A 601 13.52 1.93 -37.83
N LYS A 602 13.58 0.60 -37.99
CA LYS A 602 14.76 -0.23 -37.64
C LYS A 602 15.68 -0.52 -38.85
N GLY A 603 15.44 0.15 -39.98
CA GLY A 603 16.18 -0.05 -41.24
C GLY A 603 15.82 -1.35 -41.97
N LEU A 604 14.61 -1.88 -41.78
CA LEU A 604 14.12 -3.12 -42.39
C LEU A 604 13.03 -2.76 -43.43
N SER A 605 13.42 -2.30 -44.62
CA SER A 605 12.45 -1.82 -45.62
C SER A 605 12.02 -2.91 -46.62
N LYS A 606 10.81 -2.73 -47.16
CA LYS A 606 10.24 -3.56 -48.25
C LYS A 606 11.06 -3.47 -49.55
N ARG A 607 11.76 -2.35 -49.79
CA ARG A 607 12.53 -2.09 -51.02
C ARG A 607 13.95 -2.67 -51.00
N ALA A 608 14.54 -2.87 -49.82
CA ALA A 608 15.91 -3.37 -49.69
C ALA A 608 16.09 -4.83 -50.18
N PHE A 609 14.99 -5.59 -50.35
CA PHE A 609 15.03 -7.01 -50.69
C PHE A 609 14.40 -7.38 -52.04
N SER A 610 13.82 -6.39 -52.74
CA SER A 610 13.34 -6.54 -54.12
C SER A 610 14.46 -6.43 -55.17
N LEU A 611 15.65 -5.96 -54.79
CA LEU A 611 16.77 -5.71 -55.70
C LEU A 611 17.76 -6.89 -55.81
N ALA A 612 17.49 -8.02 -55.14
CA ALA A 612 18.38 -9.20 -55.15
C ALA A 612 17.92 -10.35 -56.05
N ASP A 613 16.68 -10.31 -56.56
CA ASP A 613 16.26 -11.20 -57.65
C ASP A 613 16.08 -10.32 -58.89
N GLY A 614 17.04 -10.43 -59.80
CA GLY A 614 17.01 -9.75 -61.09
C GLY A 614 15.79 -10.20 -61.89
N THR A 615 14.70 -9.45 -61.77
CA THR A 615 13.69 -9.32 -62.81
C THR A 615 13.25 -7.86 -62.82
N GLU A 616 13.88 -7.09 -63.69
CA GLU A 616 13.29 -5.87 -64.24
C GLU A 616 11.90 -6.23 -64.76
N ILE A 617 10.86 -5.68 -64.13
CA ILE A 617 9.60 -5.45 -64.83
C ILE A 617 9.61 -3.99 -65.24
N THR A 618 10.27 -3.73 -66.36
CA THR A 618 9.91 -2.60 -67.21
C THR A 618 8.50 -2.81 -67.72
N ARG A 619 7.59 -1.88 -67.43
CA ARG A 619 6.44 -1.64 -68.31
C ARG A 619 6.40 -0.16 -68.67
N ASN A 620 6.55 0.04 -69.98
CA ASN A 620 6.59 1.30 -70.71
C ASN A 620 5.29 2.11 -70.57
N ILE A 621 5.50 3.42 -70.40
CA ILE A 621 5.03 4.55 -71.21
C ILE A 621 3.90 4.26 -72.22
N GLY A 622 2.84 5.08 -72.11
CA GLY A 622 1.86 5.35 -73.16
C GLY A 622 1.20 6.71 -72.90
N ASP A 623 1.64 7.71 -73.65
CA ASP A 623 1.24 9.13 -73.64
C ASP A 623 -0.27 9.41 -73.67
N ALA A 624 -0.67 10.50 -73.00
CA ALA A 624 -1.55 11.52 -73.59
C ALA A 624 -1.47 12.83 -72.79
N THR A 625 -0.45 13.64 -73.06
CA THR A 625 -0.47 15.08 -72.77
C THR A 625 -1.11 15.81 -73.96
N SER A 626 -2.24 16.48 -73.72
CA SER A 626 -2.59 17.69 -74.46
C SER A 626 -3.27 18.69 -73.53
N ARG A 627 -2.57 19.81 -73.34
CA ARG A 627 -3.08 21.09 -72.83
C ARG A 627 -3.98 21.73 -73.89
N VAL A 628 -5.17 22.23 -73.50
CA VAL A 628 -5.88 23.41 -74.04
C VAL A 628 -6.94 23.80 -72.97
N LEU A 629 -6.70 24.84 -72.15
CA LEU A 629 -7.23 26.23 -72.21
C LEU A 629 -8.68 26.46 -71.69
N TYR A 630 -8.76 27.42 -70.76
CA TYR A 630 -9.87 28.33 -70.40
C TYR A 630 -11.22 27.81 -69.86
N GLY A 631 -11.72 28.47 -68.80
CA GLY A 631 -13.16 28.60 -68.56
C GLY A 631 -13.60 28.78 -67.10
N ARG A 632 -13.53 30.02 -66.60
CA ARG A 632 -14.29 30.52 -65.43
C ARG A 632 -15.75 30.80 -65.84
N GLY A 633 -16.69 30.68 -64.89
CA GLY A 633 -18.06 31.27 -64.93
C GLY A 633 -19.15 30.18 -64.92
N VAL A 634 -20.28 30.31 -64.21
CA VAL A 634 -21.21 31.46 -64.05
C VAL A 634 -22.09 31.17 -62.78
N HIS A 635 -22.20 32.07 -61.78
CA HIS A 635 -23.30 33.02 -61.45
C HIS A 635 -24.73 32.42 -61.37
N PRO A 636 -25.68 32.97 -60.56
CA PRO A 636 -25.74 34.32 -59.95
C PRO A 636 -25.15 34.42 -58.55
#